data_AF-A0A2N0RFI6-F1
#
_entry.id   AF-A0A2N0RFI6-F1
#
_cell.length_a   1.000
_cell.length_b   1.000
_cell.length_c   1.000
_cell.angle_alpha   90.00
_cell.angle_beta   90.00
_cell.angle_gamma   90.00
#
_symmetry.space_group_name_H-M   'P 1'
#
loop_
_entity.id
_entity.type
_entity.pdbx_description
1 polymer ?
#
loop_
_entity_poly.entity_id
_entity_poly.type
_entity_poly.pdbx_seq_one_letter_code
_entity_poly.pdbx_strand_id
1 'polypeptide(L)'
;MSNLNDIMIIFCLVLGDSIEDRFTINISRTEGKKIGREKISFEKLNIDHFKKLLCEYYRYTFIANELRLWKVSISTKPEDKDDKLTKLQDVPNVHAGIDIKKQLGGVPLNPDDYIKNIFVEDPPDKHIHIIIEKPAKEPPLKRARTEEEVPPWSPSCKRQKMIKYGTATLFAGKSIPIGWDSFSKIVNGGCTFLDKTFLISEFIECNSKVSLIVRPRRFGKTINLTMLRDFFSIPIHPDNKKYRRELFVDMKIMEKQSLFDTHFCKYPVIFLSLKNFDGCETWLKMKIKLFGMFAMLYKNHNYVYDKLDPYEKTRFSQIRSEDENCKRMDDVLVDLSRYLKDYHGKECIVLIDEYDHPLDIAYRYQYYEEARGFFASLFGALLKSNDDNLEKALLVGVSRVAKSGYLSGLNNMQVFPMHDQEYADKFGFTEDEVSIILQHYKKSQAKKVKDWYDGYMASNGTIPLYNPWSINKFISTNRLEAHWVDTGGTATIKQLLWHSNEDFRNKTIMLLRKDAVNVEIMGDIDYNLLSQCANDTLWTLLYYGGYLTMNKEGHLYIPNTEVFTEWKGWLNRRISFNPDTMLEMLLQCNLTKFEKELPIMIMESLSYFDVPDNLAETNYHMLMVGILSPVRYHNYELSSNREAGEGRFDVRIVPNTEKVIYEVSILMDFKIYDKKKKNIDMEKKAKEALDQIKEKKYRTGIRTTKLVECGIVFQGKRAYVLSRVLHKKGDQWVEEAK
;
A
#
# COMPACT_ATOMS: atom_id res chain seq x y z
N MET A 1 -55.91 -22.71 19.72
CA MET A 1 -56.56 -22.12 18.53
C MET A 1 -56.68 -20.63 18.76
N SER A 2 -55.63 -19.88 18.43
CA SER A 2 -55.64 -18.42 18.37
C SER A 2 -56.20 -18.00 17.00
N ASN A 3 -57.14 -17.06 17.01
CA ASN A 3 -57.94 -16.62 15.86
C ASN A 3 -57.11 -16.42 14.58
N LEU A 4 -57.37 -17.25 13.56
CA LEU A 4 -56.91 -17.01 12.18
C LEU A 4 -57.50 -15.72 11.56
N ASN A 5 -58.53 -15.14 12.18
CA ASN A 5 -59.17 -13.88 11.76
C ASN A 5 -58.35 -12.61 12.05
N ASP A 6 -57.14 -12.72 12.60
CA ASP A 6 -56.35 -11.55 13.04
C ASP A 6 -55.11 -11.27 12.16
N ILE A 7 -54.93 -12.05 11.09
CA ILE A 7 -53.82 -11.94 10.15
C ILE A 7 -54.38 -11.68 8.75
N MET A 8 -54.04 -10.51 8.19
CA MET A 8 -54.30 -10.19 6.78
C MET A 8 -53.18 -10.80 5.91
N ILE A 9 -53.55 -11.59 4.90
CA ILE A 9 -52.61 -12.24 3.99
C ILE A 9 -52.64 -11.50 2.64
N ILE A 10 -51.50 -10.97 2.21
CA ILE A 10 -51.39 -10.25 0.94
C ILE A 10 -50.53 -11.05 -0.06
N PHE A 11 -51.17 -11.60 -1.10
CA PHE A 11 -50.50 -12.22 -2.23
C PHE A 11 -49.86 -11.19 -3.16
N CYS A 12 -48.55 -11.32 -3.32
CA CYS A 12 -47.70 -10.47 -4.12
C CYS A 12 -47.07 -11.27 -5.26
N LEU A 13 -46.94 -10.64 -6.43
CA LEU A 13 -46.19 -11.18 -7.57
C LEU A 13 -45.25 -10.10 -8.11
N VAL A 14 -44.03 -10.50 -8.43
CA VAL A 14 -43.08 -9.62 -9.12
C VAL A 14 -43.37 -9.68 -10.61
N LEU A 15 -43.50 -8.52 -11.26
CA LEU A 15 -43.83 -8.46 -12.68
C LEU A 15 -42.71 -9.14 -13.51
N GLY A 16 -43.10 -10.18 -14.25
CA GLY A 16 -42.21 -10.99 -15.09
C GLY A 16 -41.78 -12.31 -14.47
N ASP A 17 -42.10 -12.57 -13.20
CA ASP A 17 -41.87 -13.86 -12.56
C ASP A 17 -43.04 -14.83 -12.86
N SER A 18 -42.83 -16.14 -12.71
CA SER A 18 -43.89 -17.14 -12.93
C SER A 18 -45.00 -16.96 -11.90
N ILE A 19 -46.24 -17.29 -12.25
CA ILE A 19 -47.37 -17.25 -11.30
C ILE A 19 -47.14 -18.21 -10.13
N GLU A 20 -46.38 -19.28 -10.35
CA GLU A 20 -45.96 -20.23 -9.32
C GLU A 20 -45.02 -19.58 -8.27
N ASP A 21 -44.34 -18.49 -8.63
CA ASP A 21 -43.41 -17.75 -7.76
C ASP A 21 -44.11 -16.66 -6.91
N ARG A 22 -45.45 -16.60 -6.94
CA ARG A 22 -46.21 -15.68 -6.07
C ARG A 22 -45.96 -16.02 -4.60
N PHE A 23 -45.89 -15.00 -3.75
CA PHE A 23 -45.62 -15.16 -2.33
C PHE A 23 -46.59 -14.34 -1.48
N THR A 24 -46.65 -14.65 -0.18
CA THR A 24 -47.56 -13.98 0.75
C THR A 24 -46.80 -13.13 1.77
N ILE A 25 -47.35 -11.94 2.04
CA ILE A 25 -46.95 -11.11 3.17
C ILE A 25 -48.08 -11.15 4.20
N ASN A 26 -47.76 -11.72 5.37
CA ASN A 26 -48.71 -11.85 6.48
C ASN A 26 -48.57 -10.64 7.42
N ILE A 27 -49.65 -9.90 7.62
CA ILE A 27 -49.72 -8.71 8.48
C ILE A 27 -50.67 -8.98 9.64
N SER A 28 -50.14 -9.00 10.87
CA SER A 28 -50.96 -9.10 12.09
C SER A 28 -51.59 -7.74 12.40
N ARG A 29 -52.91 -7.72 12.63
CA ARG A 29 -53.67 -6.51 12.97
C ARG A 29 -53.43 -6.06 14.42
N THR A 30 -53.14 -6.98 15.33
CA THR A 30 -52.99 -6.73 16.77
C THR A 30 -51.54 -6.61 17.23
N GLU A 31 -50.63 -7.45 16.73
CA GLU A 31 -49.28 -7.54 17.30
C GLU A 31 -48.29 -6.54 16.74
N GLY A 32 -48.62 -5.80 15.67
CA GLY A 32 -47.70 -4.89 14.98
C GLY A 32 -46.55 -5.62 14.27
N LYS A 33 -46.07 -5.10 13.15
CA LYS A 33 -45.04 -5.73 12.33
C LYS A 33 -43.67 -5.12 12.61
N LYS A 34 -42.66 -5.97 12.85
CA LYS A 34 -41.26 -5.53 12.96
C LYS A 34 -40.70 -5.29 11.55
N ILE A 35 -40.09 -4.13 11.34
CA ILE A 35 -39.42 -3.72 10.10
C ILE A 35 -38.09 -3.10 10.52
N GLY A 36 -36.98 -3.74 10.16
CA GLY A 36 -35.66 -3.43 10.70
C GLY A 36 -35.61 -3.49 12.24
N ARG A 37 -35.32 -2.34 12.87
CA ARG A 37 -35.25 -2.21 14.34
C ARG A 37 -36.56 -1.69 14.97
N GLU A 38 -37.53 -1.28 14.16
CA GLU A 38 -38.78 -0.66 14.64
C GLU A 38 -39.95 -1.63 14.57
N LYS A 39 -40.92 -1.45 15.46
CA LYS A 39 -42.17 -2.22 15.49
C LYS A 39 -43.33 -1.29 15.17
N ILE A 40 -43.96 -1.49 14.01
CA ILE A 40 -44.98 -0.61 13.45
C ILE A 40 -46.35 -1.26 13.62
N SER A 41 -47.31 -0.57 14.24
CA SER A 41 -48.69 -1.06 14.37
C SER A 41 -49.41 -1.06 13.02
N PHE A 42 -50.42 -1.92 12.86
CA PHE A 42 -51.22 -2.01 11.63
C PHE A 42 -51.81 -0.65 11.23
N GLU A 43 -52.27 0.14 12.20
CA GLU A 43 -52.81 1.49 12.00
C GLU A 43 -51.84 2.49 11.37
N LYS A 44 -50.54 2.26 11.49
CA LYS A 44 -49.46 3.15 11.01
C LYS A 44 -48.66 2.55 9.85
N LEU A 45 -49.03 1.37 9.37
CA LEU A 45 -48.33 0.69 8.29
C LEU A 45 -48.72 1.31 6.94
N ASN A 46 -47.78 2.02 6.29
CA ASN A 46 -47.97 2.62 4.97
C ASN A 46 -47.21 1.83 3.90
N ILE A 47 -47.33 2.26 2.64
CA ILE A 47 -46.71 1.57 1.51
C ILE A 47 -45.19 1.66 1.52
N ASP A 48 -44.58 2.73 2.05
CA ASP A 48 -43.13 2.78 2.24
C ASP A 48 -42.62 1.72 3.23
N HIS A 49 -43.32 1.56 4.35
CA HIS A 49 -43.08 0.47 5.30
C HIS A 49 -43.27 -0.90 4.63
N PHE A 50 -44.30 -1.05 3.80
CA PHE A 50 -44.55 -2.28 3.06
C PHE A 50 -43.45 -2.60 2.03
N LYS A 51 -42.92 -1.59 1.33
CA LYS A 51 -41.75 -1.75 0.43
C LYS A 51 -40.52 -2.26 1.16
N LYS A 52 -40.25 -1.75 2.37
CA LYS A 52 -39.16 -2.24 3.22
C LYS A 52 -39.36 -3.70 3.63
N LEU A 53 -40.59 -4.10 3.97
CA LEU A 53 -40.94 -5.51 4.24
C LEU A 53 -40.68 -6.42 3.03
N LEU A 54 -41.03 -5.96 1.81
CA LEU A 54 -40.76 -6.70 0.59
C LEU A 54 -39.25 -6.89 0.35
N CYS A 55 -38.43 -5.85 0.61
CA CYS A 55 -36.97 -5.93 0.51
C CYS A 55 -36.36 -6.92 1.52
N GLU A 56 -36.88 -6.98 2.76
CA GLU A 56 -36.45 -7.95 3.77
C GLU A 56 -36.82 -9.38 3.37
N TYR A 57 -38.04 -9.59 2.86
CA TYR A 57 -38.50 -10.89 2.40
C TYR A 57 -37.62 -11.43 1.25
N TYR A 58 -37.20 -10.55 0.34
CA TYR A 58 -36.36 -10.91 -0.82
C TYR A 58 -34.84 -10.86 -0.58
N ARG A 59 -34.36 -10.74 0.67
CA ARG A 59 -32.92 -10.74 1.04
C ARG A 59 -32.04 -9.81 0.18
N TYR A 60 -32.43 -8.54 0.07
CA TYR A 60 -31.61 -7.44 -0.48
C TYR A 60 -31.40 -7.39 -2.02
N THR A 61 -32.28 -7.98 -2.83
CA THR A 61 -32.21 -7.79 -4.30
C THR A 61 -32.72 -6.42 -4.77
N PHE A 62 -33.40 -5.65 -3.91
CA PHE A 62 -34.12 -4.43 -4.30
C PHE A 62 -33.87 -3.26 -3.33
N ILE A 63 -33.81 -2.03 -3.86
CA ILE A 63 -33.81 -0.78 -3.09
C ILE A 63 -35.26 -0.32 -2.93
N ALA A 64 -35.75 -0.19 -1.68
CA ALA A 64 -37.17 0.08 -1.38
C ALA A 64 -37.74 1.30 -2.14
N ASN A 65 -36.95 2.36 -2.29
CA ASN A 65 -37.35 3.61 -2.93
C ASN A 65 -37.58 3.48 -4.45
N GLU A 66 -37.05 2.44 -5.08
CA GLU A 66 -37.09 2.24 -6.53
C GLU A 66 -38.25 1.35 -6.99
N LEU A 67 -38.94 0.68 -6.06
CA LEU A 67 -40.06 -0.21 -6.37
C LEU A 67 -41.34 0.58 -6.67
N ARG A 68 -42.05 0.20 -7.74
CA ARG A 68 -43.41 0.67 -8.01
C ARG A 68 -44.39 -0.44 -7.67
N LEU A 69 -45.33 -0.16 -6.77
CA LEU A 69 -46.34 -1.13 -6.35
C LEU A 69 -47.69 -0.79 -6.97
N TRP A 70 -48.37 -1.82 -7.48
CA TRP A 70 -49.68 -1.70 -8.11
C TRP A 70 -50.67 -2.60 -7.41
N LYS A 71 -51.79 -2.04 -6.93
CA LYS A 71 -52.93 -2.83 -6.44
C LYS A 71 -53.65 -3.43 -7.63
N VAL A 72 -53.87 -4.74 -7.58
CA VAL A 72 -54.63 -5.49 -8.59
C VAL A 72 -55.61 -6.44 -7.91
N SER A 73 -56.53 -6.99 -8.70
CA SER A 73 -57.37 -8.13 -8.30
C SER A 73 -57.41 -9.07 -9.49
N ILE A 74 -56.62 -10.14 -9.43
CA ILE A 74 -56.48 -11.15 -10.49
C ILE A 74 -56.78 -12.50 -9.88
N SER A 75 -57.83 -13.18 -10.34
CA SER A 75 -58.16 -14.51 -9.82
C SER A 75 -57.19 -15.55 -10.34
N THR A 76 -56.76 -16.44 -9.45
CA THR A 76 -55.87 -17.55 -9.78
C THR A 76 -56.58 -18.90 -9.80
N LYS A 77 -57.92 -18.90 -9.70
CA LYS A 77 -58.73 -20.10 -9.87
C LYS A 77 -58.85 -20.44 -11.37
N PRO A 78 -58.56 -21.69 -11.78
CA PRO A 78 -58.68 -22.11 -13.18
C PRO A 78 -60.09 -21.95 -13.75
N GLU A 79 -61.12 -22.09 -12.91
CA GLU A 79 -62.53 -21.97 -13.29
C GLU A 79 -63.01 -20.55 -13.62
N ASP A 80 -62.32 -19.51 -13.12
CA ASP A 80 -62.81 -18.12 -13.23
C ASP A 80 -62.55 -17.48 -14.61
N LYS A 81 -61.77 -18.13 -15.49
CA LYS A 81 -61.37 -17.64 -16.84
C LYS A 81 -61.00 -16.14 -16.86
N ASP A 82 -60.19 -15.71 -15.89
CA ASP A 82 -59.76 -14.31 -15.82
C ASP A 82 -58.75 -14.01 -16.93
N ASP A 83 -59.17 -13.25 -17.94
CA ASP A 83 -58.33 -12.83 -19.08
C ASP A 83 -57.03 -12.12 -18.63
N LYS A 84 -56.98 -11.58 -17.41
CA LYS A 84 -55.77 -10.97 -16.83
C LYS A 84 -54.73 -12.01 -16.41
N LEU A 85 -55.18 -13.20 -15.97
CA LEU A 85 -54.30 -14.30 -15.56
C LEU A 85 -53.58 -14.88 -16.79
N THR A 86 -54.30 -15.07 -17.89
CA THR A 86 -53.75 -15.57 -19.16
C THR A 86 -52.63 -14.65 -19.68
N LYS A 87 -52.81 -13.33 -19.57
CA LYS A 87 -51.78 -12.32 -19.94
C LYS A 87 -50.51 -12.39 -19.10
N LEU A 88 -50.57 -12.94 -17.89
CA LEU A 88 -49.40 -13.18 -17.04
C LEU A 88 -48.73 -14.54 -17.34
N GLN A 89 -49.46 -15.52 -17.88
CA GLN A 89 -48.94 -16.85 -18.24
C GLN A 89 -48.27 -16.88 -19.62
N ASP A 90 -48.70 -16.04 -20.56
CA ASP A 90 -48.24 -16.05 -21.97
C ASP A 90 -46.89 -15.34 -22.22
N VAL A 91 -46.15 -14.89 -21.20
CA VAL A 91 -44.92 -14.10 -21.39
C VAL A 91 -43.68 -14.83 -20.84
N PRO A 92 -42.84 -15.44 -21.70
CA PRO A 92 -41.56 -15.98 -21.27
C PRO A 92 -40.54 -14.84 -21.10
N ASN A 93 -40.21 -14.49 -19.86
CA ASN A 93 -38.97 -13.81 -19.44
C ASN A 93 -38.49 -12.62 -20.32
N VAL A 94 -39.39 -11.74 -20.77
CA VAL A 94 -39.02 -10.48 -21.44
C VAL A 94 -39.86 -9.32 -20.90
N HIS A 95 -39.19 -8.39 -20.19
CA HIS A 95 -39.71 -7.18 -19.53
C HIS A 95 -40.27 -6.09 -20.48
N ALA A 96 -40.93 -6.42 -21.58
CA ALA A 96 -41.39 -5.38 -22.52
C ALA A 96 -42.79 -5.69 -23.06
N GLY A 97 -43.83 -5.15 -22.41
CA GLY A 97 -45.13 -4.98 -23.08
C GLY A 97 -46.40 -4.91 -22.23
N ILE A 98 -46.41 -5.35 -20.97
CA ILE A 98 -47.64 -5.34 -20.17
C ILE A 98 -47.83 -3.96 -19.52
N ASP A 99 -48.80 -3.19 -20.04
CA ASP A 99 -49.30 -1.98 -19.38
C ASP A 99 -50.18 -2.40 -18.19
N ILE A 100 -49.63 -2.36 -16.97
CA ILE A 100 -50.30 -2.82 -15.74
C ILE A 100 -51.63 -2.08 -15.53
N LYS A 101 -51.70 -0.79 -15.83
CA LYS A 101 -52.91 0.02 -15.65
C LYS A 101 -54.00 -0.37 -16.65
N LYS A 102 -53.67 -0.50 -17.93
CA LYS A 102 -54.66 -0.79 -18.99
C LYS A 102 -55.00 -2.27 -19.11
N GLN A 103 -54.03 -3.17 -18.95
CA GLN A 103 -54.19 -4.59 -19.25
C GLN A 103 -54.53 -5.43 -18.02
N LEU A 104 -54.06 -5.04 -16.83
CA LEU A 104 -54.32 -5.74 -15.57
C LEU A 104 -55.28 -4.97 -14.64
N GLY A 105 -55.64 -3.74 -15.01
CA GLY A 105 -56.51 -2.87 -14.20
C GLY A 105 -55.83 -2.38 -12.91
N GLY A 106 -54.50 -2.29 -12.90
CA GLY A 106 -53.74 -1.92 -11.71
C GLY A 106 -53.88 -0.45 -11.33
N VAL A 107 -54.00 -0.21 -10.03
CA VAL A 107 -53.99 1.14 -9.44
C VAL A 107 -52.63 1.37 -8.77
N PRO A 108 -51.87 2.41 -9.13
CA PRO A 108 -50.57 2.67 -8.50
C PRO A 108 -50.77 3.07 -7.03
N LEU A 109 -49.91 2.57 -6.15
CA LEU A 109 -49.97 2.82 -4.71
C LEU A 109 -48.96 3.91 -4.32
N ASN A 110 -49.42 4.96 -3.63
CA ASN A 110 -48.52 6.02 -3.18
C ASN A 110 -47.81 5.60 -1.89
N PRO A 111 -46.53 6.00 -1.67
CA PRO A 111 -45.75 5.61 -0.49
C PRO A 111 -46.43 5.92 0.86
N ASP A 112 -47.19 7.01 0.92
CA ASP A 112 -47.84 7.48 2.15
C ASP A 112 -49.22 6.83 2.40
N ASP A 113 -49.75 6.06 1.45
CA ASP A 113 -51.04 5.39 1.61
C ASP A 113 -50.94 4.29 2.68
N TYR A 114 -51.88 4.27 3.63
CA TYR A 114 -51.94 3.27 4.69
C TYR A 114 -52.55 1.96 4.20
N ILE A 115 -51.96 0.82 4.56
CA ILE A 115 -52.41 -0.53 4.16
C ILE A 115 -53.88 -0.76 4.53
N LYS A 116 -54.33 -0.30 5.72
CA LYS A 116 -55.73 -0.39 6.16
C LYS A 116 -56.74 0.33 5.25
N ASN A 117 -56.31 1.40 4.58
CA ASN A 117 -57.16 2.17 3.67
C ASN A 117 -57.19 1.52 2.28
N ILE A 118 -56.13 0.80 1.92
CA ILE A 118 -56.00 0.09 0.65
C ILE A 118 -56.79 -1.21 0.69
N PHE A 119 -56.76 -1.94 1.80
CA PHE A 119 -57.48 -3.20 2.03
C PHE A 119 -58.47 -3.03 3.18
N VAL A 120 -59.65 -2.47 2.87
CA VAL A 120 -60.72 -2.21 3.84
C VAL A 120 -61.34 -3.52 4.36
N GLU A 121 -61.42 -4.53 3.50
CA GLU A 121 -61.81 -5.90 3.83
C GLU A 121 -60.63 -6.84 3.58
N ASP A 122 -60.65 -8.04 4.19
CA ASP A 122 -59.61 -9.02 3.94
C ASP A 122 -59.60 -9.46 2.48
N PRO A 123 -58.43 -9.41 1.82
CA PRO A 123 -58.37 -9.66 0.40
C PRO A 123 -58.51 -11.16 0.12
N PRO A 124 -59.12 -11.58 -1.01
CA PRO A 124 -59.43 -13.00 -1.23
C PRO A 124 -58.20 -13.90 -1.41
N ASP A 125 -58.13 -15.02 -0.66
CA ASP A 125 -56.96 -15.93 -0.59
C ASP A 125 -56.48 -16.56 -1.92
N LYS A 126 -57.27 -16.46 -2.99
CA LYS A 126 -56.93 -17.01 -4.31
C LYS A 126 -56.72 -15.95 -5.38
N HIS A 127 -56.51 -14.69 -5.00
CA HIS A 127 -56.18 -13.62 -5.93
C HIS A 127 -54.75 -13.13 -5.74
N ILE A 128 -54.16 -12.55 -6.79
CA ILE A 128 -52.98 -11.68 -6.66
C ILE A 128 -53.49 -10.27 -6.32
N HIS A 129 -52.93 -9.66 -5.28
CA HIS A 129 -53.36 -8.36 -4.77
C HIS A 129 -52.39 -7.23 -5.07
N ILE A 130 -51.09 -7.53 -5.14
CA ILE A 130 -50.05 -6.54 -5.43
C ILE A 130 -49.12 -7.08 -6.52
N ILE A 131 -48.90 -6.26 -7.56
CA ILE A 131 -47.83 -6.46 -8.54
C ILE A 131 -46.69 -5.52 -8.22
N ILE A 132 -45.48 -6.07 -8.16
CA ILE A 132 -44.23 -5.34 -7.92
C ILE A 132 -43.57 -5.10 -9.28
N GLU A 133 -43.59 -3.86 -9.73
CA GLU A 133 -42.92 -3.43 -10.96
C GLU A 133 -41.49 -2.95 -10.63
N LYS A 134 -40.51 -3.61 -11.26
CA LYS A 134 -39.10 -3.23 -11.20
C LYS A 134 -38.90 -1.93 -12.00
N PRO A 135 -37.99 -1.02 -11.61
CA PRO A 135 -37.60 0.08 -12.48
C PRO A 135 -37.13 -0.51 -13.82
N ALA A 136 -37.52 0.13 -14.93
CA ALA A 136 -37.07 -0.29 -16.25
C ALA A 136 -35.55 -0.39 -16.24
N LYS A 137 -35.03 -1.62 -16.36
CA LYS A 137 -33.60 -1.82 -16.63
C LYS A 137 -33.32 -1.01 -17.90
N GLU A 138 -32.38 -0.08 -17.84
CA GLU A 138 -31.68 0.31 -19.07
C GLU A 138 -31.35 -0.98 -19.82
N PRO A 139 -31.63 -1.05 -21.14
CA PRO A 139 -31.44 -2.27 -21.88
C PRO A 139 -30.02 -2.81 -21.65
N PRO A 140 -29.82 -4.13 -21.64
CA PRO A 140 -28.50 -4.72 -21.46
C PRO A 140 -27.54 -4.03 -22.41
N LEU A 141 -26.48 -3.43 -21.86
CA LEU A 141 -25.48 -2.63 -22.58
C LEU A 141 -25.19 -3.27 -23.93
N LYS A 142 -25.84 -2.72 -24.98
CA LYS A 142 -25.66 -3.20 -26.34
C LYS A 142 -24.19 -2.96 -26.68
N ARG A 143 -23.49 -4.01 -27.13
CA ARG A 143 -22.23 -3.85 -27.87
C ARG A 143 -22.38 -2.65 -28.79
N ALA A 144 -21.44 -1.70 -28.73
CA ALA A 144 -21.46 -0.43 -29.44
C ALA A 144 -22.19 -0.54 -30.79
N ARG A 145 -23.48 -0.21 -30.79
CA ARG A 145 -24.21 0.09 -32.03
C ARG A 145 -24.07 1.57 -32.24
N THR A 146 -23.59 1.88 -33.43
CA THR A 146 -23.64 3.18 -34.09
C THR A 146 -25.04 3.78 -33.93
N GLU A 147 -25.18 4.73 -33.02
CA GLU A 147 -26.16 5.83 -33.10
C GLU A 147 -25.81 6.86 -32.02
N GLU A 148 -25.89 8.11 -32.42
CA GLU A 148 -25.32 9.29 -31.78
C GLU A 148 -26.10 9.70 -30.51
N GLU A 149 -25.85 9.01 -29.39
CA GLU A 149 -26.06 9.64 -28.09
C GLU A 149 -24.74 10.30 -27.67
N VAL A 150 -24.76 11.64 -27.56
CA VAL A 150 -23.60 12.43 -27.13
C VAL A 150 -23.21 11.96 -25.72
N PRO A 151 -22.03 11.35 -25.54
CA PRO A 151 -21.60 10.91 -24.21
C PRO A 151 -21.44 12.14 -23.28
N PRO A 152 -21.64 11.99 -21.96
CA PRO A 152 -21.48 13.11 -21.02
C PRO A 152 -20.04 13.65 -20.90
N TRP A 153 -19.08 13.08 -21.64
CA TRP A 153 -17.74 13.65 -21.84
C TRP A 153 -17.49 13.92 -23.33
N SER A 154 -17.14 15.18 -23.64
CA SER A 154 -16.46 15.49 -24.90
C SER A 154 -15.02 14.97 -24.80
N PRO A 155 -14.44 14.32 -25.83
CA PRO A 155 -13.01 14.06 -25.85
C PRO A 155 -12.30 15.41 -25.65
N SER A 156 -11.60 15.56 -24.52
CA SER A 156 -10.79 16.76 -24.34
C SER A 156 -9.67 16.65 -25.35
N CYS A 157 -9.74 17.46 -26.41
CA CYS A 157 -8.66 17.66 -27.37
C CYS A 157 -7.34 17.73 -26.59
N LYS A 158 -6.37 16.89 -26.96
CA LYS A 158 -5.07 16.79 -26.30
C LYS A 158 -4.51 18.21 -26.16
N ARG A 159 -4.46 18.74 -24.93
CA ARG A 159 -4.16 20.15 -24.66
C ARG A 159 -2.66 20.44 -24.60
N GLN A 160 -1.86 19.38 -24.71
CA GLN A 160 -0.41 19.44 -24.60
C GLN A 160 0.23 19.74 -25.95
N LYS A 161 1.27 20.56 -25.93
CA LYS A 161 2.13 20.78 -27.11
C LYS A 161 3.15 19.65 -27.19
N MET A 162 3.27 19.00 -28.35
CA MET A 162 4.34 18.03 -28.55
C MET A 162 5.69 18.74 -28.77
N ILE A 163 6.74 18.23 -28.13
CA ILE A 163 8.13 18.64 -28.30
C ILE A 163 8.96 17.36 -28.49
N LYS A 164 9.89 17.36 -29.45
CA LYS A 164 10.82 16.24 -29.70
C LYS A 164 12.26 16.69 -29.49
N TYR A 165 13.10 15.83 -28.94
CA TYR A 165 14.54 16.04 -28.76
C TYR A 165 15.25 14.69 -28.73
N GLY A 166 16.20 14.47 -29.63
CA GLY A 166 16.83 13.16 -29.79
C GLY A 166 15.79 12.06 -29.99
N THR A 167 15.82 11.04 -29.14
CA THR A 167 14.85 9.94 -29.11
C THR A 167 13.60 10.22 -28.25
N ALA A 168 13.57 11.33 -27.52
CA ALA A 168 12.52 11.68 -26.59
C ALA A 168 11.36 12.44 -27.26
N THR A 169 10.14 12.09 -26.85
CA THR A 169 8.92 12.84 -27.19
C THR A 169 8.26 13.28 -25.88
N LEU A 170 8.11 14.59 -25.70
CA LEU A 170 7.47 15.21 -24.54
C LEU A 170 6.14 15.82 -24.96
N PHE A 171 5.07 15.52 -24.23
CA PHE A 171 3.81 16.25 -24.31
C PHE A 171 3.81 17.32 -23.21
N ALA A 172 4.11 18.56 -23.58
CA ALA A 172 4.20 19.70 -22.68
C ALA A 172 2.81 20.18 -22.22
N GLY A 173 2.56 20.03 -20.92
CA GLY A 173 1.31 20.40 -20.25
C GLY A 173 1.48 21.56 -19.26
N LYS A 174 0.43 21.86 -18.48
CA LYS A 174 0.46 22.96 -17.50
C LYS A 174 1.29 22.64 -16.24
N SER A 175 1.40 21.36 -15.89
CA SER A 175 2.04 20.90 -14.66
C SER A 175 2.67 19.53 -14.84
N ILE A 176 3.66 19.20 -14.00
CA ILE A 176 4.27 17.86 -13.94
C ILE A 176 3.43 16.95 -13.01
N PRO A 177 3.15 15.68 -13.36
CA PRO A 177 2.35 14.80 -12.52
C PRO A 177 3.16 14.30 -11.32
N ILE A 178 2.63 14.47 -10.12
CA ILE A 178 3.17 13.95 -8.86
C ILE A 178 2.10 13.11 -8.17
N GLY A 179 2.40 11.83 -7.91
CA GLY A 179 1.47 10.90 -7.25
C GLY A 179 0.30 10.45 -8.13
N TRP A 180 0.43 10.55 -9.46
CA TRP A 180 -0.56 10.06 -10.40
C TRP A 180 -0.17 8.66 -10.88
N ASP A 181 -1.13 7.74 -10.85
CA ASP A 181 -0.93 6.34 -11.23
C ASP A 181 -1.69 5.93 -12.51
N SER A 182 -2.47 6.85 -13.10
CA SER A 182 -3.31 6.56 -14.28
C SER A 182 -2.86 7.36 -15.49
N PHE A 183 -2.48 6.63 -16.54
CA PHE A 183 -2.10 7.20 -17.83
C PHE A 183 -3.17 8.12 -18.42
N SER A 184 -4.40 7.62 -18.60
CA SER A 184 -5.52 8.43 -19.10
C SER A 184 -5.77 9.70 -18.29
N LYS A 185 -5.68 9.63 -16.96
CA LYS A 185 -5.82 10.82 -16.10
C LYS A 185 -4.71 11.86 -16.32
N ILE A 186 -3.46 11.42 -16.53
CA ILE A 186 -2.33 12.31 -16.84
C ILE A 186 -2.52 12.99 -18.19
N VAL A 187 -2.90 12.22 -19.22
CA VAL A 187 -3.13 12.74 -20.58
C VAL A 187 -4.31 13.71 -20.59
N ASN A 188 -5.47 13.33 -20.07
CA ASN A 188 -6.66 14.18 -20.06
C ASN A 188 -6.53 15.40 -19.14
N GLY A 189 -5.78 15.27 -18.06
CA GLY A 189 -5.50 16.37 -17.14
C GLY A 189 -4.63 17.47 -17.75
N GLY A 190 -4.11 17.30 -18.98
CA GLY A 190 -3.21 18.27 -19.59
C GLY A 190 -1.87 18.36 -18.86
N CYS A 191 -1.46 17.29 -18.17
CA CYS A 191 -0.18 17.22 -17.47
C CYS A 191 0.95 16.98 -18.48
N THR A 192 2.17 17.35 -18.07
CA THR A 192 3.38 17.07 -18.83
C THR A 192 3.78 15.61 -18.66
N PHE A 193 4.03 14.88 -19.74
CA PHE A 193 4.51 13.50 -19.66
C PHE A 193 5.40 13.14 -20.84
N LEU A 194 6.24 12.13 -20.65
CA LEU A 194 7.10 11.55 -21.67
C LEU A 194 6.45 10.35 -22.32
N ASP A 195 6.58 10.25 -23.63
CA ASP A 195 5.98 9.20 -24.43
C ASP A 195 6.77 7.89 -24.34
N LYS A 196 6.20 6.93 -23.62
CA LYS A 196 6.67 5.54 -23.49
C LYS A 196 5.81 4.55 -24.28
N THR A 197 5.00 4.99 -25.23
CA THR A 197 3.98 4.14 -25.89
C THR A 197 4.56 3.03 -26.76
N PHE A 198 5.84 3.07 -27.13
CA PHE A 198 6.54 1.92 -27.71
C PHE A 198 6.65 0.70 -26.78
N LEU A 199 6.36 0.85 -25.49
CA LEU A 199 6.15 -0.32 -24.63
C LEU A 199 5.01 -1.21 -25.14
N ILE A 200 3.99 -0.65 -25.81
CA ILE A 200 2.87 -1.42 -26.38
C ILE A 200 3.40 -2.37 -27.47
N SER A 201 4.24 -1.87 -28.39
CA SER A 201 4.80 -2.72 -29.44
C SER A 201 5.73 -3.77 -28.87
N GLU A 202 6.61 -3.40 -27.94
CA GLU A 202 7.53 -4.35 -27.31
C GLU A 202 6.79 -5.44 -26.52
N PHE A 203 5.71 -5.09 -25.82
CA PHE A 203 4.85 -6.07 -25.15
C PHE A 203 4.20 -7.04 -26.14
N ILE A 204 3.74 -6.59 -27.31
CA ILE A 204 3.12 -7.46 -28.32
C ILE A 204 4.15 -8.32 -29.03
N GLU A 205 5.29 -7.73 -29.42
CA GLU A 205 6.35 -8.37 -30.20
C GLU A 205 7.19 -9.34 -29.34
N CYS A 206 7.20 -9.20 -28.00
CA CYS A 206 7.85 -10.14 -27.09
C CYS A 206 7.34 -11.58 -27.30
N ASN A 207 8.24 -12.55 -27.47
CA ASN A 207 7.86 -13.93 -27.74
C ASN A 207 7.28 -14.66 -26.50
N SER A 208 7.39 -14.07 -25.31
CA SER A 208 6.87 -14.68 -24.09
C SER A 208 5.38 -14.39 -23.88
N LYS A 209 4.61 -15.44 -23.60
CA LYS A 209 3.20 -15.33 -23.18
C LYS A 209 3.05 -14.72 -21.79
N VAL A 210 3.99 -14.99 -20.87
CA VAL A 210 3.98 -14.47 -19.50
C VAL A 210 5.30 -13.78 -19.19
N SER A 211 5.26 -12.46 -19.11
CA SER A 211 6.43 -11.62 -18.86
C SER A 211 6.42 -11.06 -17.45
N LEU A 212 7.56 -11.08 -16.77
CA LEU A 212 7.78 -10.38 -15.50
C LEU A 212 8.84 -9.30 -15.68
N ILE A 213 8.48 -8.03 -15.49
CA ILE A 213 9.43 -6.92 -15.54
C ILE A 213 9.74 -6.44 -14.12
N VAL A 214 11.03 -6.46 -13.79
CA VAL A 214 11.51 -6.06 -12.46
C VAL A 214 12.28 -4.74 -12.57
N ARG A 215 11.78 -3.71 -11.88
CA ARG A 215 12.41 -2.37 -11.85
C ARG A 215 12.31 -1.80 -10.44
N PRO A 216 13.22 -0.89 -10.03
CA PRO A 216 13.14 -0.28 -8.72
C PRO A 216 11.83 0.48 -8.47
N ARG A 217 11.58 0.84 -7.20
CA ARG A 217 10.39 1.61 -6.83
C ARG A 217 10.35 2.96 -7.57
N ARG A 218 9.13 3.39 -7.91
CA ARG A 218 8.84 4.68 -8.57
C ARG A 218 9.40 4.86 -10.00
N PHE A 219 9.72 3.77 -10.69
CA PHE A 219 10.15 3.74 -12.11
C PHE A 219 9.00 3.84 -13.15
N GLY A 220 7.80 4.26 -12.75
CA GLY A 220 6.66 4.43 -13.68
C GLY A 220 5.89 3.15 -14.03
N LYS A 221 6.11 2.05 -13.28
CA LYS A 221 5.51 0.73 -13.53
C LYS A 221 3.98 0.76 -13.66
N THR A 222 3.28 1.33 -12.68
CA THR A 222 1.81 1.42 -12.68
C THR A 222 1.27 2.24 -13.84
N ILE A 223 1.90 3.40 -14.14
CA ILE A 223 1.47 4.26 -15.26
C ILE A 223 1.58 3.48 -16.57
N ASN A 224 2.70 2.78 -16.78
CA ASN A 224 2.91 1.93 -17.95
C ASN A 224 1.87 0.81 -18.06
N LEU A 225 1.54 0.11 -16.97
CA LEU A 225 0.47 -0.89 -16.99
C LEU A 225 -0.90 -0.30 -17.29
N THR A 226 -1.24 0.86 -16.72
CA THR A 226 -2.53 1.51 -17.04
C THR A 226 -2.59 2.00 -18.49
N MET A 227 -1.46 2.39 -19.09
CA MET A 227 -1.37 2.69 -20.51
C MET A 227 -1.66 1.44 -21.36
N LEU A 228 -1.07 0.28 -21.03
CA LEU A 228 -1.36 -0.98 -21.72
C LEU A 228 -2.85 -1.35 -21.57
N ARG A 229 -3.41 -1.23 -20.36
CA ARG A 229 -4.84 -1.45 -20.11
C ARG A 229 -5.70 -0.54 -20.99
N ASP A 230 -5.42 0.76 -21.01
CA ASP A 230 -6.18 1.74 -21.78
C ASP A 230 -6.06 1.47 -23.30
N PHE A 231 -4.93 0.94 -23.78
CA PHE A 231 -4.72 0.54 -25.18
C PHE A 231 -5.47 -0.74 -25.58
N PHE A 232 -5.35 -1.81 -24.81
CA PHE A 232 -5.85 -3.14 -25.21
C PHE A 232 -7.33 -3.37 -24.88
N SER A 233 -7.83 -2.82 -23.76
CA SER A 233 -9.14 -3.21 -23.24
C SER A 233 -10.26 -2.83 -24.20
N ILE A 234 -11.19 -3.77 -24.40
CA ILE A 234 -12.47 -3.49 -25.04
C ILE A 234 -13.20 -2.46 -24.17
N PRO A 235 -13.56 -1.27 -24.69
CA PRO A 235 -14.23 -0.24 -23.92
C PRO A 235 -15.65 -0.67 -23.56
N ILE A 236 -16.05 -0.39 -22.33
CA ILE A 236 -17.38 -0.68 -21.78
C ILE A 236 -17.99 0.65 -21.33
N HIS A 237 -19.24 0.92 -21.74
CA HIS A 237 -19.93 2.15 -21.40
C HIS A 237 -19.80 2.48 -19.89
N PRO A 238 -19.49 3.73 -19.51
CA PRO A 238 -19.40 4.92 -20.35
C PRO A 238 -18.26 4.93 -21.39
N ASP A 239 -17.15 4.22 -21.15
CA ASP A 239 -15.98 4.27 -22.02
C ASP A 239 -16.25 3.89 -23.50
N ASN A 240 -15.50 4.48 -24.43
CA ASN A 240 -15.66 4.22 -25.86
C ASN A 240 -14.34 4.29 -26.65
N LYS A 241 -14.34 3.65 -27.81
CA LYS A 241 -13.14 3.51 -28.67
C LYS A 241 -12.61 4.85 -29.19
N LYS A 242 -13.49 5.82 -29.47
CA LYS A 242 -13.09 7.16 -29.96
C LYS A 242 -12.31 7.89 -28.88
N TYR A 243 -12.84 7.93 -27.66
CA TYR A 243 -12.16 8.51 -26.50
C TYR A 243 -10.81 7.85 -26.23
N ARG A 244 -10.72 6.51 -26.26
CA ARG A 244 -9.43 5.82 -26.09
C ARG A 244 -8.44 6.18 -27.18
N ARG A 245 -8.89 6.35 -28.44
CA ARG A 245 -8.01 6.67 -29.56
C ARG A 245 -7.35 8.04 -29.36
N GLU A 246 -8.10 9.03 -28.87
CA GLU A 246 -7.59 10.37 -28.54
C GLU A 246 -6.43 10.35 -27.55
N LEU A 247 -6.39 9.37 -26.62
CA LEU A 247 -5.26 9.22 -25.70
C LEU A 247 -3.95 8.99 -26.46
N PHE A 248 -3.99 8.26 -27.58
CA PHE A 248 -2.82 7.82 -28.35
C PHE A 248 -2.51 8.65 -29.59
N VAL A 249 -3.36 9.61 -29.95
CA VAL A 249 -3.12 10.51 -31.08
C VAL A 249 -1.76 11.19 -30.93
N ASP A 250 -1.00 11.23 -32.04
CA ASP A 250 0.35 11.79 -32.14
C ASP A 250 1.43 11.12 -31.26
N MET A 251 1.12 10.02 -30.58
CA MET A 251 2.12 9.27 -29.80
C MET A 251 3.00 8.39 -30.68
N LYS A 252 4.18 8.02 -30.18
CA LYS A 252 5.16 7.14 -30.86
C LYS A 252 4.52 5.86 -31.40
N ILE A 253 3.60 5.22 -30.66
CA ILE A 253 2.92 4.00 -31.12
C ILE A 253 2.16 4.17 -32.45
N MET A 254 1.78 5.39 -32.83
CA MET A 254 1.14 5.68 -34.11
C MET A 254 2.07 5.44 -35.32
N GLU A 255 3.39 5.38 -35.10
CA GLU A 255 4.37 4.98 -36.12
C GLU A 255 4.24 3.49 -36.49
N LYS A 256 3.63 2.67 -35.63
CA LYS A 256 3.36 1.23 -35.82
C LYS A 256 1.90 0.98 -36.19
N GLN A 257 1.42 1.57 -37.29
CA GLN A 257 -0.01 1.56 -37.69
C GLN A 257 -0.62 0.16 -37.78
N SER A 258 0.06 -0.80 -38.40
CA SER A 258 -0.43 -2.18 -38.55
C SER A 258 -0.71 -2.85 -37.20
N LEU A 259 0.21 -2.70 -36.25
CA LEU A 259 0.09 -3.19 -34.89
C LEU A 259 -1.02 -2.45 -34.14
N PHE A 260 -1.11 -1.13 -34.31
CA PHE A 260 -2.17 -0.31 -33.71
C PHE A 260 -3.56 -0.83 -34.14
N ASP A 261 -3.80 -0.96 -35.44
CA ASP A 261 -5.11 -1.36 -35.96
C ASP A 261 -5.49 -2.80 -35.60
N THR A 262 -4.49 -3.68 -35.49
CA THR A 262 -4.68 -5.10 -35.16
C THR A 262 -5.06 -5.29 -33.69
N HIS A 263 -4.47 -4.55 -32.76
CA HIS A 263 -4.59 -4.85 -31.32
C HIS A 263 -5.37 -3.80 -30.50
N PHE A 264 -5.55 -2.58 -31.01
CA PHE A 264 -6.17 -1.50 -30.25
C PHE A 264 -7.65 -1.76 -29.91
N CYS A 265 -7.96 -1.78 -28.61
CA CYS A 265 -9.29 -2.06 -28.04
C CYS A 265 -9.88 -3.41 -28.49
N LYS A 266 -9.08 -4.48 -28.53
CA LYS A 266 -9.50 -5.80 -29.04
C LYS A 266 -9.55 -6.91 -28.00
N TYR A 267 -9.10 -6.68 -26.77
CA TYR A 267 -8.96 -7.74 -25.77
C TYR A 267 -9.75 -7.43 -24.50
N PRO A 268 -10.40 -8.42 -23.87
CA PRO A 268 -10.72 -8.30 -22.45
C PRO A 268 -9.43 -8.19 -21.65
N VAL A 269 -9.37 -7.27 -20.68
CA VAL A 269 -8.19 -7.07 -19.83
C VAL A 269 -8.57 -7.29 -18.37
N ILE A 270 -7.85 -8.18 -17.70
CA ILE A 270 -7.89 -8.33 -16.26
C ILE A 270 -6.73 -7.53 -15.67
N PHE A 271 -7.04 -6.46 -14.95
CA PHE A 271 -6.03 -5.62 -14.29
C PHE A 271 -6.12 -5.81 -12.77
N LEU A 272 -5.05 -6.33 -12.17
CA LEU A 272 -4.95 -6.58 -10.74
C LEU A 272 -3.80 -5.77 -10.14
N SER A 273 -4.12 -4.76 -9.35
CA SER A 273 -3.12 -3.96 -8.63
C SER A 273 -3.03 -4.42 -7.19
N LEU A 274 -1.98 -5.16 -6.83
CA LEU A 274 -1.74 -5.68 -5.48
C LEU A 274 -1.14 -4.63 -4.53
N LYS A 275 -1.44 -3.36 -4.76
CA LYS A 275 -1.10 -2.23 -3.90
C LYS A 275 -1.88 -2.24 -2.60
N ASN A 276 -1.36 -1.55 -1.60
CA ASN A 276 -2.01 -1.25 -0.33
C ASN A 276 -2.17 -2.47 0.60
N PHE A 277 -1.27 -3.45 0.66
CA PHE A 277 -1.34 -4.45 1.74
C PHE A 277 -0.72 -3.95 3.06
N ASP A 278 -0.27 -2.69 3.11
CA ASP A 278 0.17 -2.02 4.33
C ASP A 278 -0.88 -2.14 5.45
N GLY A 279 -0.45 -2.57 6.64
CA GLY A 279 -1.32 -2.79 7.81
C GLY A 279 -2.02 -4.15 7.85
N CYS A 280 -1.82 -5.03 6.87
CA CYS A 280 -2.24 -6.43 6.96
C CYS A 280 -1.28 -7.21 7.88
N GLU A 281 -1.43 -7.06 9.19
CA GLU A 281 -0.59 -7.73 10.20
C GLU A 281 -0.84 -9.24 10.29
N THR A 282 -1.95 -9.74 9.72
CA THR A 282 -2.30 -11.16 9.75
C THR A 282 -2.75 -11.63 8.38
N TRP A 283 -2.61 -12.94 8.13
CA TRP A 283 -3.10 -13.58 6.91
C TRP A 283 -4.60 -13.36 6.67
N LEU A 284 -5.41 -13.37 7.73
CA LEU A 284 -6.85 -13.10 7.65
C LEU A 284 -7.13 -11.69 7.11
N LYS A 285 -6.42 -10.66 7.63
CA LYS A 285 -6.57 -9.27 7.14
C LYS A 285 -6.20 -9.17 5.64
N MET A 286 -5.13 -9.85 5.22
CA MET A 286 -4.71 -9.89 3.81
C MET A 286 -5.75 -10.56 2.92
N LYS A 287 -6.29 -11.71 3.34
CA LYS A 287 -7.35 -12.43 2.64
C LYS A 287 -8.60 -11.57 2.45
N ILE A 288 -9.11 -10.94 3.52
CA ILE A 288 -10.29 -10.07 3.45
C ILE A 288 -10.07 -8.94 2.43
N LYS A 289 -8.89 -8.30 2.47
CA LYS A 289 -8.56 -7.23 1.53
C LYS A 289 -8.50 -7.72 0.09
N LEU A 290 -7.87 -8.87 -0.13
CA LEU A 290 -7.80 -9.49 -1.45
C LEU A 290 -9.19 -9.88 -1.97
N PHE A 291 -10.08 -10.36 -1.11
CA PHE A 291 -11.47 -10.68 -1.49
C PHE A 291 -12.25 -9.44 -1.87
N GLY A 292 -12.12 -8.34 -1.13
CA GLY A 292 -12.70 -7.05 -1.53
C GLY A 292 -12.19 -6.58 -2.90
N MET A 293 -10.93 -6.84 -3.22
CA MET A 293 -10.36 -6.55 -4.55
C MET A 293 -10.97 -7.43 -5.64
N PHE A 294 -11.14 -8.73 -5.42
CA PHE A 294 -11.81 -9.62 -6.38
C PHE A 294 -13.28 -9.25 -6.55
N ALA A 295 -13.99 -8.93 -5.47
CA ALA A 295 -15.37 -8.46 -5.54
C ALA A 295 -15.48 -7.20 -6.40
N MET A 296 -14.57 -6.23 -6.23
CA MET A 296 -14.52 -5.03 -7.07
C MET A 296 -14.22 -5.36 -8.54
N LEU A 297 -13.31 -6.30 -8.79
CA LEU A 297 -13.01 -6.76 -10.14
C LEU A 297 -14.25 -7.37 -10.81
N TYR A 298 -15.01 -8.22 -10.11
CA TYR A 298 -16.27 -8.78 -10.59
C TYR A 298 -17.35 -7.72 -10.80
N LYS A 299 -17.44 -6.72 -9.90
CA LYS A 299 -18.33 -5.56 -10.08
C LYS A 299 -18.00 -4.80 -11.37
N ASN A 300 -16.72 -4.58 -11.66
CA ASN A 300 -16.29 -3.91 -12.90
C ASN A 300 -16.63 -4.70 -14.17
N HIS A 301 -16.74 -6.03 -14.06
CA HIS A 301 -17.12 -6.92 -15.16
C HIS A 301 -18.59 -7.36 -15.11
N ASN A 302 -19.46 -6.67 -14.36
CA ASN A 302 -20.85 -7.07 -14.18
C ASN A 302 -21.65 -7.17 -15.49
N TYR A 303 -21.21 -6.50 -16.57
CA TYR A 303 -21.84 -6.58 -17.89
C TYR A 303 -21.83 -7.99 -18.51
N VAL A 304 -20.97 -8.91 -18.04
CA VAL A 304 -21.00 -10.31 -18.52
C VAL A 304 -22.08 -11.14 -17.85
N TYR A 305 -22.59 -10.70 -16.69
CA TYR A 305 -23.41 -11.50 -15.78
C TYR A 305 -24.63 -12.13 -16.47
N ASP A 306 -25.33 -11.38 -17.32
CA ASP A 306 -26.57 -11.86 -17.95
C ASP A 306 -26.35 -13.02 -18.91
N LYS A 307 -25.13 -13.15 -19.48
CA LYS A 307 -24.75 -14.20 -20.43
C LYS A 307 -24.23 -15.48 -19.76
N LEU A 308 -23.99 -15.44 -18.46
CA LEU A 308 -23.53 -16.59 -17.69
C LEU A 308 -24.66 -17.62 -17.49
N ASP A 309 -24.27 -18.88 -17.36
CA ASP A 309 -25.21 -19.95 -16.99
C ASP A 309 -25.64 -19.84 -15.51
N PRO A 310 -26.69 -20.57 -15.06
CA PRO A 310 -27.17 -20.48 -13.67
C PRO A 310 -26.13 -20.80 -12.59
N TYR A 311 -25.22 -21.74 -12.84
CA TYR A 311 -24.16 -22.13 -11.91
C TYR A 311 -23.09 -21.03 -11.84
N GLU A 312 -22.66 -20.54 -13.00
CA GLU A 312 -21.72 -19.41 -13.11
C GLU A 312 -22.27 -18.14 -12.48
N LYS A 313 -23.57 -17.83 -12.66
CA LYS A 313 -24.25 -16.70 -12.00
C LYS A 313 -24.21 -16.79 -10.49
N THR A 314 -24.39 -17.99 -9.95
CA THR A 314 -24.31 -18.23 -8.51
C THR A 314 -22.91 -17.94 -8.00
N ARG A 315 -21.89 -18.52 -8.65
CA ARG A 315 -20.48 -18.31 -8.28
C ARG A 315 -20.03 -16.85 -8.45
N PHE A 316 -20.44 -16.21 -9.54
CA PHE A 316 -20.18 -14.79 -9.80
C PHE A 316 -20.80 -13.90 -8.71
N SER A 317 -22.03 -14.19 -8.32
CA SER A 317 -22.73 -13.45 -7.27
C SER A 317 -22.03 -13.59 -5.92
N GLN A 318 -21.61 -14.81 -5.55
CA GLN A 318 -20.89 -15.07 -4.28
C GLN A 318 -19.61 -14.26 -4.17
N ILE A 319 -18.80 -14.20 -5.23
CA ILE A 319 -17.55 -13.43 -5.25
C ILE A 319 -17.87 -11.92 -5.22
N ARG A 320 -18.84 -11.48 -6.03
CA ARG A 320 -19.25 -10.07 -6.12
C ARG A 320 -19.80 -9.53 -4.80
N SER A 321 -20.47 -10.35 -4.01
CA SER A 321 -21.06 -9.98 -2.71
C SER A 321 -20.17 -10.24 -1.52
N GLU A 322 -18.92 -10.68 -1.71
CA GLU A 322 -17.99 -11.00 -0.63
C GLU A 322 -18.55 -12.09 0.32
N ASP A 323 -19.22 -13.10 -0.23
CA ASP A 323 -19.82 -14.20 0.56
C ASP A 323 -18.72 -15.05 1.24
N GLU A 324 -18.76 -15.09 2.57
CA GLU A 324 -17.82 -15.85 3.41
C GLU A 324 -17.86 -17.37 3.13
N ASN A 325 -18.95 -17.89 2.55
CA ASN A 325 -19.10 -19.31 2.22
C ASN A 325 -18.44 -19.71 0.89
N CYS A 326 -17.83 -18.79 0.16
CA CYS A 326 -17.18 -19.12 -1.11
C CYS A 326 -15.89 -19.93 -0.88
N LYS A 327 -15.98 -21.25 -1.12
CA LYS A 327 -14.96 -22.24 -0.72
C LYS A 327 -13.70 -22.27 -1.60
N ARG A 328 -13.76 -21.79 -2.85
CA ARG A 328 -12.65 -21.87 -3.84
C ARG A 328 -12.33 -20.49 -4.39
N MET A 329 -11.22 -19.92 -3.91
CA MET A 329 -10.80 -18.54 -4.17
C MET A 329 -9.55 -18.42 -5.06
N ASP A 330 -8.79 -19.49 -5.18
CA ASP A 330 -7.61 -19.59 -6.05
C ASP A 330 -7.96 -19.68 -7.54
N ASP A 331 -9.16 -20.14 -7.89
CA ASP A 331 -9.63 -20.21 -9.29
C ASP A 331 -10.42 -18.96 -9.74
N VAL A 332 -10.59 -17.95 -8.87
CA VAL A 332 -11.44 -16.78 -9.13
C VAL A 332 -11.04 -16.02 -10.41
N LEU A 333 -9.74 -15.85 -10.64
CA LEU A 333 -9.27 -15.14 -11.83
C LEU A 333 -9.37 -16.00 -13.10
N VAL A 334 -9.28 -17.33 -12.97
CA VAL A 334 -9.50 -18.27 -14.07
C VAL A 334 -10.95 -18.20 -14.53
N ASP A 335 -11.89 -18.28 -13.58
CA ASP A 335 -13.32 -18.16 -13.87
C ASP A 335 -13.66 -16.86 -14.59
N LEU A 336 -13.17 -15.73 -14.07
CA LEU A 336 -13.38 -14.44 -14.70
C LEU A 336 -12.80 -14.40 -16.12
N SER A 337 -11.59 -14.95 -16.35
CA SER A 337 -10.98 -14.96 -17.68
C SER A 337 -11.79 -15.77 -18.69
N ARG A 338 -12.37 -16.90 -18.27
CA ARG A 338 -13.30 -17.70 -19.07
C ARG A 338 -14.57 -16.92 -19.39
N TYR A 339 -15.23 -16.36 -18.38
CA TYR A 339 -16.46 -15.57 -18.56
C TYR A 339 -16.26 -14.41 -19.55
N LEU A 340 -15.09 -13.76 -19.48
CA LEU A 340 -14.73 -12.68 -20.39
C LEU A 340 -14.45 -13.18 -21.81
N LYS A 341 -13.76 -14.33 -21.96
CA LYS A 341 -13.52 -14.97 -23.26
C LYS A 341 -14.83 -15.35 -23.92
N ASP A 342 -15.73 -16.01 -23.20
CA ASP A 342 -17.01 -16.49 -23.73
C ASP A 342 -17.90 -15.31 -24.16
N TYR A 343 -17.89 -14.22 -23.39
CA TYR A 343 -18.65 -13.02 -23.72
C TYR A 343 -18.09 -12.24 -24.92
N HIS A 344 -16.76 -12.08 -25.01
CA HIS A 344 -16.10 -11.24 -26.02
C HIS A 344 -15.61 -12.01 -27.26
N GLY A 345 -15.49 -13.33 -27.17
CA GLY A 345 -14.91 -14.18 -28.21
C GLY A 345 -13.39 -14.02 -28.38
N LYS A 346 -12.71 -13.51 -27.35
CA LYS A 346 -11.27 -13.19 -27.37
C LYS A 346 -10.62 -13.54 -26.04
N GLU A 347 -9.42 -14.10 -26.10
CA GLU A 347 -8.60 -14.41 -24.94
C GLU A 347 -8.21 -13.14 -24.18
N CYS A 348 -7.96 -13.28 -22.87
CA CYS A 348 -7.70 -12.16 -21.98
C CYS A 348 -6.23 -11.73 -21.98
N ILE A 349 -6.00 -10.43 -21.86
CA ILE A 349 -4.70 -9.90 -21.42
C ILE A 349 -4.74 -9.71 -19.90
N VAL A 350 -3.74 -10.23 -19.19
CA VAL A 350 -3.64 -10.13 -17.73
C VAL A 350 -2.51 -9.18 -17.34
N LEU A 351 -2.82 -8.16 -16.53
CA LEU A 351 -1.88 -7.14 -16.09
C LEU A 351 -1.85 -7.11 -14.57
N ILE A 352 -0.70 -7.42 -13.96
CA ILE A 352 -0.54 -7.50 -12.51
C ILE A 352 0.50 -6.48 -12.04
N ASP A 353 0.06 -5.53 -11.21
CA ASP A 353 0.93 -4.53 -10.59
C ASP A 353 1.30 -4.93 -9.16
N GLU A 354 2.52 -4.60 -8.75
CA GLU A 354 3.11 -4.90 -7.45
C GLU A 354 2.95 -6.38 -7.03
N TYR A 355 3.26 -7.28 -7.96
CA TYR A 355 3.06 -8.72 -7.76
C TYR A 355 3.76 -9.26 -6.50
N ASP A 356 4.89 -8.69 -6.12
CA ASP A 356 5.75 -9.08 -5.01
C ASP A 356 5.38 -8.45 -3.67
N HIS A 357 4.56 -7.37 -3.66
CA HIS A 357 4.25 -6.62 -2.44
C HIS A 357 3.55 -7.44 -1.34
N PRO A 358 2.55 -8.31 -1.64
CA PRO A 358 1.92 -9.12 -0.60
C PRO A 358 2.91 -10.00 0.17
N LEU A 359 3.94 -10.51 -0.51
CA LEU A 359 4.95 -11.36 0.12
C LEU A 359 5.90 -10.59 1.02
N ASP A 360 6.26 -9.35 0.67
CA ASP A 360 7.04 -8.49 1.57
C ASP A 360 6.28 -8.23 2.89
N ILE A 361 4.98 -7.98 2.80
CA ILE A 361 4.12 -7.81 3.98
C ILE A 361 4.02 -9.12 4.78
N ALA A 362 3.78 -10.24 4.10
CA ALA A 362 3.66 -11.55 4.75
C ALA A 362 4.96 -11.96 5.46
N TYR A 363 6.11 -11.65 4.86
CA TYR A 363 7.41 -11.86 5.49
C TYR A 363 7.58 -10.99 6.74
N ARG A 364 7.30 -9.68 6.65
CA ARG A 364 7.41 -8.74 7.78
C ARG A 364 6.60 -9.17 9.00
N TYR A 365 5.42 -9.74 8.77
CA TYR A 365 4.49 -10.13 9.82
C TYR A 365 4.43 -11.65 10.07
N GLN A 366 5.40 -12.41 9.55
CA GLN A 366 5.62 -13.83 9.84
C GLN A 366 4.46 -14.78 9.44
N TYR A 367 3.80 -14.53 8.31
CA TYR A 367 2.83 -15.46 7.69
C TYR A 367 3.16 -15.75 6.20
N TYR A 368 4.45 -15.76 5.89
CA TYR A 368 4.96 -15.89 4.53
C TYR A 368 4.50 -17.17 3.83
N GLU A 369 4.54 -18.32 4.51
CA GLU A 369 4.22 -19.62 3.90
C GLU A 369 2.74 -19.71 3.48
N GLU A 370 1.82 -19.18 4.29
CA GLU A 370 0.39 -19.15 3.98
C GLU A 370 0.10 -18.28 2.77
N ALA A 371 0.68 -17.07 2.72
CA ALA A 371 0.52 -16.16 1.60
C ALA A 371 1.17 -16.75 0.33
N ARG A 372 2.40 -17.28 0.44
CA ARG A 372 3.14 -17.92 -0.65
C ARG A 372 2.33 -19.05 -1.27
N GLY A 373 1.79 -19.96 -0.46
CA GLY A 373 1.00 -21.09 -0.95
C GLY A 373 -0.26 -20.65 -1.70
N PHE A 374 -0.99 -19.67 -1.17
CA PHE A 374 -2.20 -19.17 -1.81
C PHE A 374 -1.92 -18.49 -3.16
N PHE A 375 -0.97 -17.55 -3.19
CA PHE A 375 -0.66 -16.82 -4.43
C PHE A 375 0.02 -17.71 -5.48
N ALA A 376 0.81 -18.72 -5.07
CA ALA A 376 1.34 -19.72 -5.98
C ALA A 376 0.22 -20.52 -6.65
N SER A 377 -0.83 -20.91 -5.91
CA SER A 377 -2.03 -21.54 -6.48
C SER A 377 -2.75 -20.59 -7.45
N LEU A 378 -3.05 -19.36 -6.99
CA LEU A 378 -3.78 -18.35 -7.76
C LEU A 378 -3.08 -18.02 -9.09
N PHE A 379 -1.79 -17.71 -9.06
CA PHE A 379 -1.03 -17.36 -10.26
C PHE A 379 -0.69 -18.58 -11.11
N GLY A 380 -0.43 -19.74 -10.50
CA GLY A 380 -0.25 -21.00 -11.22
C GLY A 380 -1.48 -21.35 -12.05
N ALA A 381 -2.67 -21.26 -11.45
CA ALA A 381 -3.93 -21.49 -12.13
C ALA A 381 -4.16 -20.46 -13.26
N LEU A 382 -3.97 -19.17 -12.99
CA LEU A 382 -4.25 -18.09 -13.95
C LEU A 382 -3.28 -18.02 -15.13
N LEU A 383 -1.98 -18.25 -14.91
CA LEU A 383 -0.91 -17.91 -15.86
C LEU A 383 -0.27 -19.12 -16.53
N LYS A 384 -0.51 -20.35 -16.03
CA LYS A 384 0.04 -21.58 -16.62
C LYS A 384 -1.05 -22.50 -17.13
N SER A 385 -2.01 -22.87 -16.28
CA SER A 385 -3.04 -23.87 -16.61
C SER A 385 -4.28 -23.28 -17.29
N ASN A 386 -4.15 -22.11 -17.90
CA ASN A 386 -5.27 -21.31 -18.44
C ASN A 386 -4.99 -20.84 -19.87
N ASP A 387 -4.26 -21.65 -20.64
CA ASP A 387 -3.79 -21.27 -21.96
C ASP A 387 -4.91 -20.91 -22.92
N ASP A 388 -6.06 -21.60 -22.82
CA ASP A 388 -7.24 -21.34 -23.64
C ASP A 388 -7.86 -19.96 -23.38
N ASN A 389 -7.66 -19.35 -22.22
CA ASN A 389 -8.30 -18.07 -21.86
C ASN A 389 -7.32 -16.90 -21.78
N LEU A 390 -6.02 -17.15 -21.94
CA LEU A 390 -4.97 -16.16 -21.79
C LEU A 390 -4.30 -15.89 -23.13
N GLU A 391 -4.36 -14.65 -23.59
CA GLU A 391 -3.59 -14.19 -24.76
C GLU A 391 -2.15 -13.88 -24.32
N LYS A 392 -2.01 -13.01 -23.30
CA LYS A 392 -0.71 -12.53 -22.82
C LYS A 392 -0.81 -11.97 -21.40
N ALA A 393 0.27 -12.09 -20.63
CA ALA A 393 0.36 -11.54 -19.28
C ALA A 393 1.61 -10.70 -19.06
N LEU A 394 1.45 -9.60 -18.32
CA LEU A 394 2.55 -8.79 -17.82
C LEU A 394 2.41 -8.57 -16.32
N LEU A 395 3.44 -8.99 -15.60
CA LEU A 395 3.62 -8.73 -14.18
C LEU A 395 4.72 -7.68 -14.03
N VAL A 396 4.55 -6.74 -13.10
CA VAL A 396 5.61 -5.80 -12.73
C VAL A 396 5.79 -5.77 -11.22
N GLY A 397 7.04 -5.63 -10.78
CA GLY A 397 7.39 -5.63 -9.36
C GLY A 397 8.74 -4.98 -9.07
N VAL A 398 9.19 -5.08 -7.83
CA VAL A 398 10.50 -4.59 -7.39
C VAL A 398 11.53 -5.70 -7.36
N SER A 399 11.17 -6.87 -6.86
CA SER A 399 12.08 -7.98 -6.59
C SER A 399 11.66 -9.22 -7.36
N ARG A 400 12.64 -10.07 -7.70
CA ARG A 400 12.39 -11.35 -8.35
C ARG A 400 12.19 -12.44 -7.30
N VAL A 401 11.00 -12.52 -6.72
CA VAL A 401 10.69 -13.53 -5.68
C VAL A 401 10.74 -14.93 -6.26
N ALA A 402 11.37 -15.85 -5.53
CA ALA A 402 11.91 -17.08 -6.11
C ALA A 402 10.89 -17.97 -6.81
N LYS A 403 11.33 -18.50 -7.95
CA LYS A 403 10.72 -19.65 -8.65
C LYS A 403 10.83 -20.96 -7.85
N SER A 404 11.39 -20.99 -6.65
CA SER A 404 11.40 -22.21 -5.82
C SER A 404 10.09 -22.41 -5.04
N GLY A 405 9.20 -21.42 -4.97
CA GLY A 405 7.92 -21.59 -4.27
C GLY A 405 6.77 -20.67 -4.67
N TYR A 406 7.01 -19.37 -4.92
CA TYR A 406 5.93 -18.42 -5.22
C TYR A 406 5.49 -18.48 -6.68
N LEU A 407 6.46 -18.53 -7.58
CA LEU A 407 6.26 -18.67 -9.03
C LEU A 407 6.81 -19.99 -9.56
N SER A 408 7.02 -20.99 -8.70
CA SER A 408 7.61 -22.28 -9.07
C SER A 408 6.80 -23.07 -10.09
N GLY A 409 5.47 -22.89 -10.05
CA GLY A 409 4.60 -23.42 -11.08
C GLY A 409 4.85 -22.80 -12.46
N LEU A 410 5.29 -21.54 -12.55
CA LEU A 410 5.35 -20.75 -13.79
C LEU A 410 6.67 -20.93 -14.55
N ASN A 411 6.92 -22.15 -15.03
CA ASN A 411 8.06 -22.43 -15.91
C ASN A 411 7.95 -21.77 -17.30
N ASN A 412 6.78 -21.29 -17.68
CA ASN A 412 6.51 -20.55 -18.91
C ASN A 412 6.82 -19.04 -18.82
N MET A 413 7.23 -18.54 -17.66
CA MET A 413 7.46 -17.10 -17.43
C MET A 413 8.89 -16.67 -17.77
N GLN A 414 9.00 -15.68 -18.66
CA GLN A 414 10.25 -14.97 -18.95
C GLN A 414 10.39 -13.76 -18.02
N VAL A 415 11.60 -13.53 -17.50
CA VAL A 415 11.86 -12.46 -16.54
C VAL A 415 12.86 -11.47 -17.12
N PHE A 416 12.50 -10.19 -17.07
CA PHE A 416 13.25 -9.07 -17.60
C PHE A 416 13.76 -8.17 -16.46
N PRO A 417 14.86 -8.53 -15.80
CA PRO A 417 15.50 -7.69 -14.79
C PRO A 417 16.05 -6.40 -15.40
N MET A 418 16.54 -5.49 -14.54
CA MET A 418 17.04 -4.18 -14.99
C MET A 418 18.26 -4.27 -15.93
N HIS A 419 19.09 -5.31 -15.79
CA HIS A 419 20.26 -5.53 -16.64
C HIS A 419 19.93 -6.17 -17.99
N ASP A 420 18.67 -6.57 -18.23
CA ASP A 420 18.22 -7.06 -19.52
C ASP A 420 18.12 -5.92 -20.55
N GLN A 421 18.29 -6.24 -21.84
CA GLN A 421 18.15 -5.28 -22.93
C GLN A 421 16.68 -5.05 -23.28
N GLU A 422 15.83 -6.07 -23.19
CA GLU A 422 14.41 -5.94 -23.41
C GLU A 422 13.79 -5.07 -22.31
N TYR A 423 12.93 -4.14 -22.72
CA TYR A 423 12.27 -3.13 -21.89
C TYR A 423 13.22 -2.18 -21.16
N ALA A 424 14.51 -2.12 -21.52
CA ALA A 424 15.51 -1.37 -20.77
C ALA A 424 15.15 0.11 -20.65
N ASP A 425 14.73 0.76 -21.74
CA ASP A 425 14.41 2.19 -21.81
C ASP A 425 12.92 2.51 -21.61
N LYS A 426 12.06 1.51 -21.37
CA LYS A 426 10.60 1.72 -21.22
C LYS A 426 10.19 2.13 -19.81
N PHE A 427 11.05 1.90 -18.83
CA PHE A 427 10.83 2.26 -17.43
C PHE A 427 11.99 3.14 -16.96
N GLY A 428 11.70 4.21 -16.22
CA GLY A 428 12.69 5.26 -15.99
C GLY A 428 12.76 6.29 -17.12
N PHE A 429 13.51 7.36 -16.88
CA PHE A 429 13.77 8.38 -17.90
C PHE A 429 15.19 8.28 -18.44
N THR A 430 15.38 8.43 -19.74
CA THR A 430 16.70 8.52 -20.38
C THR A 430 17.27 9.95 -20.29
N GLU A 431 18.54 10.12 -20.66
CA GLU A 431 19.18 11.44 -20.72
C GLU A 431 18.45 12.41 -21.66
N ASP A 432 18.05 11.96 -22.86
CA ASP A 432 17.29 12.78 -23.82
C ASP A 432 15.96 13.26 -23.21
N GLU A 433 15.30 12.36 -22.48
CA GLU A 433 14.01 12.59 -21.83
C GLU A 433 14.10 13.55 -20.64
N VAL A 434 15.16 13.44 -19.84
CA VAL A 434 15.41 14.40 -18.75
C VAL A 434 15.81 15.76 -19.34
N SER A 435 16.65 15.79 -20.37
CA SER A 435 17.08 17.01 -21.05
C SER A 435 15.91 17.82 -21.58
N ILE A 436 14.98 17.18 -22.30
CA ILE A 436 13.80 17.85 -22.86
C ILE A 436 12.85 18.39 -21.76
N ILE A 437 12.66 17.65 -20.66
CA ILE A 437 11.85 18.11 -19.52
C ILE A 437 12.49 19.35 -18.89
N LEU A 438 13.81 19.30 -18.62
CA LEU A 438 14.53 20.41 -17.99
C LEU A 438 14.48 21.67 -18.86
N GLN A 439 14.66 21.53 -20.18
CA GLN A 439 14.53 22.62 -21.14
C GLN A 439 13.12 23.22 -21.14
N HIS A 440 12.09 22.36 -21.16
CA HIS A 440 10.68 22.80 -21.14
C HIS A 440 10.36 23.64 -19.89
N TYR A 441 10.82 23.20 -18.72
CA TYR A 441 10.65 23.92 -17.44
C TYR A 441 11.74 24.95 -17.14
N LYS A 442 12.61 25.28 -18.11
CA LYS A 442 13.68 26.27 -18.01
C LYS A 442 14.60 26.07 -16.78
N LYS A 443 14.95 24.82 -16.48
CA LYS A 443 15.82 24.47 -15.35
C LYS A 443 17.28 24.50 -15.79
N SER A 444 18.07 25.41 -15.24
CA SER A 444 19.49 25.64 -15.61
C SER A 444 20.49 24.69 -14.92
N GLN A 445 20.03 23.75 -14.09
CA GLN A 445 20.89 22.93 -13.23
C GLN A 445 21.11 21.50 -13.75
N ALA A 446 21.05 21.27 -15.08
CA ALA A 446 21.15 19.94 -15.69
C ALA A 446 22.33 19.09 -15.16
N LYS A 447 23.53 19.67 -15.04
CA LYS A 447 24.70 18.95 -14.51
C LYS A 447 24.50 18.47 -13.07
N LYS A 448 23.91 19.30 -12.20
CA LYS A 448 23.63 18.91 -10.82
C LYS A 448 22.48 17.90 -10.72
N VAL A 449 21.48 18.01 -11.59
CA VAL A 449 20.38 17.03 -11.70
C VAL A 449 20.94 15.66 -12.08
N LYS A 450 21.90 15.62 -13.00
CA LYS A 450 22.64 14.40 -13.34
C LYS A 450 23.34 13.81 -12.13
N ASP A 451 24.17 14.58 -11.42
CA ASP A 451 24.88 14.10 -10.23
C ASP A 451 23.93 13.58 -9.11
N TRP A 452 22.72 14.15 -9.02
CA TRP A 452 21.75 13.79 -7.98
C TRP A 452 20.89 12.59 -8.32
N TYR A 453 20.46 12.45 -9.57
CA TYR A 453 19.39 11.53 -9.95
C TYR A 453 19.72 10.58 -11.10
N ASP A 454 20.81 10.80 -11.85
CA ASP A 454 21.33 9.85 -12.85
C ASP A 454 22.15 8.76 -12.19
N GLY A 455 22.22 7.59 -12.80
CA GLY A 455 23.17 6.55 -12.43
C GLY A 455 22.54 5.18 -12.23
N TYR A 456 21.26 5.01 -12.55
CA TYR A 456 20.68 3.67 -12.64
C TYR A 456 20.99 3.09 -14.02
N MET A 457 21.84 2.07 -14.08
CA MET A 457 22.24 1.46 -15.34
C MET A 457 21.34 0.28 -15.71
N ALA A 458 20.80 0.31 -16.92
CA ALA A 458 20.08 -0.80 -17.56
C ALA A 458 20.90 -1.42 -18.71
N SER A 459 20.43 -2.58 -19.20
CA SER A 459 21.07 -3.32 -20.30
C SER A 459 22.58 -3.52 -20.08
N ASN A 460 22.92 -4.28 -19.03
CA ASN A 460 24.31 -4.58 -18.62
C ASN A 460 25.25 -3.36 -18.60
N GLY A 461 24.80 -2.24 -18.01
CA GLY A 461 25.66 -1.06 -17.86
C GLY A 461 25.69 -0.10 -19.06
N THR A 462 24.81 -0.27 -20.06
CA THR A 462 24.88 0.50 -21.31
C THR A 462 23.90 1.66 -21.40
N ILE A 463 22.74 1.57 -20.74
CA ILE A 463 21.68 2.59 -20.79
C ILE A 463 21.56 3.27 -19.42
N PRO A 464 21.99 4.54 -19.27
CA PRO A 464 21.77 5.30 -18.04
C PRO A 464 20.33 5.77 -17.94
N LEU A 465 19.74 5.59 -16.76
CA LEU A 465 18.37 5.94 -16.44
C LEU A 465 18.27 6.77 -15.16
N TYR A 466 17.23 7.59 -15.13
CA TYR A 466 16.84 8.43 -14.01
C TYR A 466 15.54 7.92 -13.39
N ASN A 467 15.41 8.11 -12.07
CA ASN A 467 14.16 7.84 -11.37
C ASN A 467 13.08 8.90 -11.74
N PRO A 468 11.94 8.51 -12.35
CA PRO A 468 10.90 9.44 -12.77
C PRO A 468 10.31 10.28 -11.64
N TRP A 469 10.15 9.71 -10.44
CA TRP A 469 9.62 10.43 -9.30
C TRP A 469 10.57 11.52 -8.81
N SER A 470 11.85 11.21 -8.70
CA SER A 470 12.86 12.17 -8.27
C SER A 470 12.96 13.35 -9.24
N ILE A 471 12.93 13.07 -10.56
CA ILE A 471 12.88 14.11 -11.59
C ILE A 471 11.60 14.94 -11.47
N ASN A 472 10.42 14.32 -11.43
CA ASN A 472 9.16 15.06 -11.34
C ASN A 472 9.08 15.93 -10.07
N LYS A 473 9.56 15.41 -8.93
CA LYS A 473 9.66 16.16 -7.69
C LYS A 473 10.62 17.34 -7.81
N PHE A 474 11.82 17.13 -8.34
CA PHE A 474 12.77 18.21 -8.61
C PHE A 474 12.15 19.31 -9.50
N ILE A 475 11.44 18.94 -10.56
CA ILE A 475 10.78 19.92 -11.44
C ILE A 475 9.80 20.79 -10.65
N SER A 476 8.99 20.16 -9.79
CA SER A 476 7.98 20.84 -8.98
C SER A 476 8.55 21.66 -7.83
N THR A 477 9.53 21.17 -7.09
CA THR A 477 10.08 21.85 -5.90
C THR A 477 11.21 22.79 -6.24
N ASN A 478 11.88 22.58 -7.38
CA ASN A 478 13.14 23.22 -7.76
C ASN A 478 14.28 23.01 -6.74
N ARG A 479 14.21 21.93 -5.95
CA ARG A 479 15.19 21.58 -4.91
C ARG A 479 15.86 20.26 -5.21
N LEU A 480 17.19 20.28 -5.17
CA LEU A 480 18.04 19.09 -5.20
C LEU A 480 18.09 18.51 -3.78
N GLU A 481 17.24 17.53 -3.54
CA GLU A 481 17.11 16.83 -2.26
C GLU A 481 16.73 15.37 -2.51
N ALA A 482 16.81 14.55 -1.46
CA ALA A 482 16.38 13.16 -1.51
C ALA A 482 14.84 13.10 -1.52
N HIS A 483 14.28 12.94 -2.71
CA HIS A 483 12.84 12.76 -2.96
C HIS A 483 12.45 11.28 -2.91
N TRP A 484 13.41 10.43 -3.24
CA TRP A 484 13.37 9.00 -3.07
C TRP A 484 13.61 8.66 -1.60
N VAL A 485 12.55 8.76 -0.80
CA VAL A 485 12.53 8.24 0.58
C VAL A 485 11.51 7.12 0.64
N ASP A 486 12.00 5.93 0.99
CA ASP A 486 11.21 4.71 1.14
C ASP A 486 10.75 4.57 2.59
N THR A 487 9.48 4.94 2.81
CA THR A 487 8.82 4.89 4.13
C THR A 487 8.26 3.51 4.47
N GLY A 488 8.17 2.57 3.51
CA GLY A 488 7.42 1.32 3.67
C GLY A 488 8.25 0.05 3.54
N GLY A 489 9.10 -0.06 2.52
CA GLY A 489 9.85 -1.28 2.20
C GLY A 489 11.30 -1.31 2.68
N THR A 490 11.81 -0.21 3.25
CA THR A 490 13.16 -0.20 3.87
C THR A 490 13.24 -1.00 5.15
N ALA A 491 12.14 -1.29 5.84
CA ALA A 491 12.25 -1.91 7.17
C ALA A 491 12.89 -3.30 7.08
N THR A 492 12.56 -4.08 6.04
CA THR A 492 13.13 -5.41 5.79
C THR A 492 14.63 -5.31 5.51
N ILE A 493 15.03 -4.44 4.58
CA ILE A 493 16.45 -4.22 4.23
C ILE A 493 17.24 -3.68 5.44
N LYS A 494 16.67 -2.73 6.19
CA LYS A 494 17.29 -2.16 7.40
C LYS A 494 17.54 -3.23 8.45
N GLN A 495 16.55 -4.09 8.75
CA GLN A 495 16.72 -5.21 9.67
C GLN A 495 17.87 -6.12 9.25
N LEU A 496 17.92 -6.51 7.98
CA LEU A 496 18.95 -7.40 7.44
C LEU A 496 20.35 -6.75 7.44
N LEU A 497 20.45 -5.47 7.09
CA LEU A 497 21.70 -4.71 7.15
C LEU A 497 22.34 -4.76 8.54
N TRP A 498 21.52 -4.77 9.60
CA TRP A 498 22.02 -4.72 10.99
C TRP A 498 22.58 -6.06 11.50
N HIS A 499 22.15 -7.17 10.93
CA HIS A 499 22.64 -8.53 11.26
C HIS A 499 23.74 -9.03 10.30
N SER A 500 24.22 -8.17 9.39
CA SER A 500 25.24 -8.52 8.39
C SER A 500 26.63 -8.82 9.00
N ASN A 501 27.36 -9.70 8.31
CA ASN A 501 28.71 -10.15 8.69
C ASN A 501 29.81 -9.13 8.34
N GLU A 502 31.06 -9.46 8.66
CA GLU A 502 32.22 -8.57 8.44
C GLU A 502 32.50 -8.28 6.96
N ASP A 503 32.39 -9.27 6.06
CA ASP A 503 32.58 -9.09 4.61
C ASP A 503 31.60 -8.05 4.04
N PHE A 504 30.32 -8.15 4.42
CA PHE A 504 29.31 -7.20 3.99
C PHE A 504 29.64 -5.77 4.47
N ARG A 505 30.12 -5.62 5.71
CA ARG A 505 30.53 -4.32 6.26
C ARG A 505 31.71 -3.73 5.51
N ASN A 506 32.73 -4.55 5.20
CA ASN A 506 33.90 -4.10 4.45
C ASN A 506 33.53 -3.64 3.04
N LYS A 507 32.70 -4.40 2.32
CA LYS A 507 32.15 -4.01 1.01
C LYS A 507 31.27 -2.77 1.09
N THR A 508 30.49 -2.62 2.17
CA THR A 508 29.71 -1.39 2.42
C THR A 508 30.63 -0.17 2.57
N ILE A 509 31.77 -0.29 3.26
CA ILE A 509 32.75 0.80 3.37
C ILE A 509 33.31 1.17 1.99
N MET A 510 33.58 0.20 1.11
CA MET A 510 34.00 0.46 -0.27
C MET A 510 32.92 1.24 -1.05
N LEU A 511 31.66 0.82 -0.97
CA LEU A 511 30.53 1.53 -1.58
C LEU A 511 30.42 2.98 -1.10
N LEU A 512 30.64 3.24 0.20
CA LEU A 512 30.61 4.59 0.77
C LEU A 512 31.77 5.48 0.31
N ARG A 513 32.89 4.88 -0.12
CA ARG A 513 33.99 5.58 -0.79
C ARG A 513 33.73 5.84 -2.28
N LYS A 514 32.55 5.45 -2.77
CA LYS A 514 32.13 5.47 -4.19
C LYS A 514 32.88 4.45 -5.06
N ASP A 515 33.43 3.41 -4.45
CA ASP A 515 34.00 2.29 -5.19
C ASP A 515 32.89 1.28 -5.57
N ALA A 516 33.19 0.43 -6.56
CA ALA A 516 32.33 -0.69 -6.93
C ALA A 516 32.76 -1.97 -6.19
N VAL A 517 31.81 -2.88 -5.96
CA VAL A 517 32.06 -4.17 -5.29
C VAL A 517 31.71 -5.33 -6.21
N ASN A 518 32.57 -6.34 -6.22
CA ASN A 518 32.33 -7.59 -6.93
C ASN A 518 31.51 -8.54 -6.03
N VAL A 519 30.22 -8.64 -6.33
CA VAL A 519 29.28 -9.53 -5.64
C VAL A 519 28.32 -10.12 -6.66
N GLU A 520 27.98 -11.39 -6.47
CA GLU A 520 27.04 -12.07 -7.35
C GLU A 520 25.60 -11.72 -6.95
N ILE A 521 24.78 -11.37 -7.95
CA ILE A 521 23.34 -11.17 -7.74
C ILE A 521 22.63 -12.48 -8.03
N MET A 522 21.82 -12.92 -7.08
CA MET A 522 20.99 -14.10 -7.24
C MET A 522 19.91 -13.86 -8.29
N GLY A 523 19.72 -14.86 -9.15
CA GLY A 523 18.65 -14.84 -10.14
C GLY A 523 17.26 -14.77 -9.50
N ASP A 524 17.04 -15.43 -8.36
CA ASP A 524 15.74 -15.55 -7.70
C ASP A 524 15.92 -15.35 -6.18
N ILE A 525 15.03 -14.59 -5.52
CA ILE A 525 15.09 -14.30 -4.07
C ILE A 525 14.16 -15.23 -3.30
N ASP A 526 14.70 -16.12 -2.49
CA ASP A 526 13.92 -16.89 -1.52
C ASP A 526 13.90 -16.17 -0.17
N TYR A 527 12.73 -15.67 0.24
CA TYR A 527 12.57 -14.99 1.53
C TYR A 527 12.88 -15.91 2.72
N ASN A 528 12.79 -17.24 2.57
CA ASN A 528 13.20 -18.16 3.63
C ASN A 528 14.71 -18.11 3.88
N LEU A 529 15.51 -17.83 2.85
CA LEU A 529 16.96 -17.65 2.98
C LEU A 529 17.34 -16.32 3.64
N LEU A 530 16.41 -15.34 3.73
CA LEU A 530 16.67 -14.09 4.46
C LEU A 530 16.84 -14.31 5.95
N SER A 531 16.13 -15.29 6.52
CA SER A 531 16.28 -15.67 7.93
C SER A 531 17.70 -16.19 8.26
N GLN A 532 18.42 -16.68 7.26
CA GLN A 532 19.78 -17.20 7.39
C GLN A 532 20.86 -16.12 7.23
N CYS A 533 20.48 -14.84 7.02
CA CYS A 533 21.41 -13.71 6.84
C CYS A 533 22.48 -13.95 5.75
N ALA A 534 22.13 -14.65 4.67
CA ALA A 534 23.02 -14.82 3.54
C ALA A 534 23.27 -13.46 2.86
N ASN A 535 24.53 -13.02 2.80
CA ASN A 535 24.94 -11.74 2.23
C ASN A 535 24.43 -11.54 0.80
N ASP A 536 24.44 -12.59 -0.01
CA ASP A 536 24.09 -12.53 -1.43
C ASP A 536 22.61 -12.18 -1.63
N THR A 537 21.74 -12.67 -0.75
CA THR A 537 20.32 -12.31 -0.77
C THR A 537 20.11 -10.84 -0.43
N LEU A 538 20.91 -10.30 0.51
CA LEU A 538 20.87 -8.88 0.87
C LEU A 538 21.39 -7.98 -0.26
N TRP A 539 22.50 -8.34 -0.92
CA TRP A 539 22.99 -7.63 -2.12
C TRP A 539 21.94 -7.61 -3.23
N THR A 540 21.29 -8.75 -3.45
CA THR A 540 20.21 -8.90 -4.43
C THR A 540 19.02 -8.00 -4.10
N LEU A 541 18.57 -7.95 -2.85
CA LEU A 541 17.50 -7.03 -2.41
C LEU A 541 17.88 -5.56 -2.57
N LEU A 542 19.11 -5.19 -2.24
CA LEU A 542 19.60 -3.81 -2.38
C LEU A 542 19.63 -3.37 -3.86
N TYR A 543 20.09 -4.25 -4.76
CA TYR A 543 20.07 -4.00 -6.20
C TYR A 543 18.64 -3.82 -6.72
N TYR A 544 17.77 -4.79 -6.52
CA TYR A 544 16.39 -4.74 -7.01
C TYR A 544 15.58 -3.60 -6.37
N GLY A 545 15.86 -3.28 -5.11
CA GLY A 545 15.29 -2.13 -4.40
C GLY A 545 15.70 -0.77 -4.98
N GLY A 546 16.78 -0.71 -5.78
CA GLY A 546 17.33 0.54 -6.33
C GLY A 546 18.32 1.25 -5.41
N TYR A 547 18.84 0.56 -4.39
CA TYR A 547 19.92 1.07 -3.53
C TYR A 547 21.31 0.87 -4.15
N LEU A 548 21.41 -0.03 -5.11
CA LEU A 548 22.60 -0.32 -5.91
C LEU A 548 22.22 -0.42 -7.38
N THR A 549 23.21 -0.24 -8.25
CA THR A 549 23.14 -0.51 -9.68
C THR A 549 24.36 -1.31 -10.12
N MET A 550 24.41 -1.75 -11.38
CA MET A 550 25.46 -2.60 -11.92
C MET A 550 26.19 -1.91 -13.07
N ASN A 551 27.52 -1.93 -13.06
CA ASN A 551 28.33 -1.42 -14.16
C ASN A 551 28.47 -2.47 -15.30
N LYS A 552 29.20 -2.13 -16.36
CA LYS A 552 29.44 -3.05 -17.50
C LYS A 552 30.23 -4.32 -17.15
N GLU A 553 30.97 -4.30 -16.04
CA GLU A 553 31.79 -5.43 -15.57
C GLU A 553 30.99 -6.35 -14.63
N GLY A 554 29.74 -6.01 -14.31
CA GLY A 554 28.94 -6.76 -13.34
C GLY A 554 29.12 -6.33 -11.88
N HIS A 555 29.96 -5.32 -11.61
CA HIS A 555 30.22 -4.81 -10.27
C HIS A 555 29.11 -3.87 -9.79
N LEU A 556 28.75 -3.96 -8.51
CA LEU A 556 27.70 -3.15 -7.89
C LEU A 556 28.23 -1.86 -7.29
N TYR A 557 27.49 -0.78 -7.44
CA TYR A 557 27.83 0.52 -6.85
C TYR A 557 26.57 1.34 -6.52
N ILE A 558 26.73 2.39 -5.71
CA ILE A 558 25.63 3.30 -5.35
C ILE A 558 25.35 4.23 -6.55
N PRO A 559 24.10 4.26 -7.08
CA PRO A 559 23.82 4.92 -8.36
C PRO A 559 24.08 6.43 -8.35
N ASN A 560 23.66 7.13 -7.29
CA ASN A 560 23.62 8.60 -7.30
C ASN A 560 23.68 9.22 -5.91
N THR A 561 23.74 10.56 -5.86
CA THR A 561 23.84 11.32 -4.60
C THR A 561 22.60 11.17 -3.72
N GLU A 562 21.41 11.04 -4.32
CA GLU A 562 20.15 10.81 -3.60
C GLU A 562 20.20 9.50 -2.80
N VAL A 563 20.50 8.39 -3.45
CA VAL A 563 20.60 7.07 -2.80
C VAL A 563 21.77 7.02 -1.81
N PHE A 564 22.88 7.67 -2.12
CA PHE A 564 24.02 7.80 -1.20
C PHE A 564 23.64 8.49 0.12
N THR A 565 22.74 9.47 0.06
CA THR A 565 22.23 10.18 1.25
C THR A 565 21.38 9.25 2.13
N GLU A 566 20.61 8.34 1.53
CA GLU A 566 19.87 7.31 2.27
C GLU A 566 20.80 6.31 2.98
N TRP A 567 21.84 5.83 2.29
CA TRP A 567 22.88 4.97 2.90
C TRP A 567 23.52 5.64 4.12
N LYS A 568 23.90 6.93 4.00
CA LYS A 568 24.37 7.73 5.14
C LYS A 568 23.34 7.82 6.25
N GLY A 569 22.08 8.06 5.90
CA GLY A 569 20.97 8.13 6.86
C GLY A 569 20.76 6.82 7.64
N TRP A 570 20.96 5.66 7.01
CA TRP A 570 20.86 4.36 7.69
C TRP A 570 22.00 4.11 8.66
N LEU A 571 23.22 4.48 8.27
CA LEU A 571 24.40 4.34 9.12
C LEU A 571 24.32 5.27 10.33
N ASN A 572 23.91 6.53 10.13
CA ASN A 572 23.72 7.48 11.23
C ASN A 572 22.67 7.00 12.25
N ARG A 573 21.64 6.26 11.83
CA ARG A 573 20.65 5.66 12.76
C ARG A 573 21.14 4.41 13.50
N ARG A 574 22.17 3.71 13.00
CA ARG A 574 22.80 2.55 13.69
C ARG A 574 23.93 2.96 14.61
N ILE A 575 24.42 4.20 14.50
CA ILE A 575 25.23 4.82 15.55
C ILE A 575 24.27 5.18 16.71
N SER A 576 23.62 4.15 17.26
CA SER A 576 22.86 4.17 18.51
C SER A 576 23.79 4.11 19.72
N PHE A 577 25.10 4.08 19.49
CA PHE A 577 26.04 4.76 20.35
C PHE A 577 26.24 6.17 19.79
N ASN A 578 25.24 7.03 20.00
CA ASN A 578 25.51 8.45 19.87
C ASN A 578 25.90 8.93 21.27
N PRO A 579 27.17 9.31 21.50
CA PRO A 579 27.53 9.99 22.74
C PRO A 579 26.61 11.20 23.02
N ASP A 580 26.00 11.79 21.99
CA ASP A 580 24.96 12.80 22.13
C ASP A 580 23.69 12.28 22.83
N THR A 581 23.28 11.00 22.71
CA THR A 581 22.07 10.49 23.38
C THR A 581 22.27 10.34 24.89
N MET A 582 23.44 9.87 25.34
CA MET A 582 23.77 9.80 26.78
C MET A 582 23.91 11.21 27.37
N LEU A 583 24.51 12.10 26.59
CA LEU A 583 24.62 13.51 26.93
C LEU A 583 23.24 14.19 26.98
N GLU A 584 22.36 13.93 26.01
CA GLU A 584 20.99 14.44 25.96
C GLU A 584 20.18 13.97 27.17
N MET A 585 20.30 12.69 27.58
CA MET A 585 19.65 12.19 28.80
C MET A 585 20.08 12.99 30.03
N LEU A 586 21.38 13.31 30.15
CA LEU A 586 21.90 14.12 31.25
C LEU A 586 21.44 15.59 31.16
N LEU A 587 21.50 16.20 29.97
CA LEU A 587 21.10 17.59 29.76
C LEU A 587 19.59 17.81 29.92
N GLN A 588 18.77 16.81 29.61
CA GLN A 588 17.31 16.83 29.80
C GLN A 588 16.87 16.37 31.21
N CYS A 589 17.83 16.04 32.09
CA CYS A 589 17.56 15.47 33.41
C CYS A 589 16.77 14.13 33.38
N ASN A 590 16.85 13.35 32.29
CA ASN A 590 16.24 12.02 32.19
C ASN A 590 17.13 10.95 32.85
N LEU A 591 17.28 11.06 34.17
CA LEU A 591 18.26 10.30 34.94
C LEU A 591 17.91 8.82 35.07
N THR A 592 16.62 8.46 35.17
CA THR A 592 16.19 7.05 35.24
C THR A 592 16.64 6.25 34.02
N LYS A 593 16.61 6.88 32.84
CA LYS A 593 17.08 6.24 31.61
C LYS A 593 18.60 6.14 31.59
N PHE A 594 19.31 7.20 31.97
CA PHE A 594 20.77 7.19 32.06
C PHE A 594 21.30 6.12 33.04
N GLU A 595 20.65 5.97 34.21
CA GLU A 595 20.99 4.98 35.22
C GLU A 595 20.87 3.53 34.71
N LYS A 596 19.98 3.29 33.75
CA LYS A 596 19.75 1.98 33.13
C LYS A 596 20.68 1.73 31.93
N GLU A 597 20.87 2.73 31.07
CA GLU A 597 21.55 2.56 29.78
C GLU A 597 23.09 2.52 29.91
N LEU A 598 23.69 3.28 30.84
CA LEU A 598 25.16 3.27 31.01
C LEU A 598 25.68 1.87 31.41
N PRO A 599 25.09 1.15 32.38
CA PRO A 599 25.52 -0.21 32.70
C PRO A 599 25.39 -1.20 31.54
N ILE A 600 24.32 -1.09 30.74
CA ILE A 600 24.11 -1.95 29.55
C ILE A 600 25.22 -1.69 28.53
N MET A 601 25.51 -0.41 28.24
CA MET A 601 26.56 -0.02 27.31
C MET A 601 27.92 -0.58 27.74
N ILE A 602 28.28 -0.43 29.01
CA ILE A 602 29.56 -0.93 29.56
C ILE A 602 29.64 -2.46 29.42
N MET A 603 28.54 -3.17 29.70
CA MET A 603 28.47 -4.63 29.60
C MET A 603 28.66 -5.14 28.17
N GLU A 604 28.07 -4.44 27.19
CA GLU A 604 28.10 -4.81 25.77
C GLU A 604 29.39 -4.38 25.06
N SER A 605 29.96 -3.23 25.44
CA SER A 605 31.05 -2.59 24.68
C SER A 605 32.45 -2.94 25.16
N LEU A 606 32.62 -3.24 26.46
CA LEU A 606 33.95 -3.53 27.02
C LEU A 606 34.22 -5.02 27.04
N SER A 607 35.45 -5.41 26.67
CA SER A 607 35.97 -6.76 26.89
C SER A 607 36.55 -6.89 28.30
N TYR A 608 36.32 -8.05 28.92
CA TYR A 608 36.81 -8.36 30.28
C TYR A 608 38.34 -8.56 30.32
N PHE A 609 38.95 -8.79 29.15
CA PHE A 609 40.36 -9.16 29.00
C PHE A 609 41.25 -7.99 28.55
N ASP A 610 40.66 -6.90 28.03
CA ASP A 610 41.41 -5.88 27.30
C ASP A 610 41.91 -4.73 28.19
N VAL A 611 41.43 -4.66 29.44
CA VAL A 611 41.80 -3.61 30.40
C VAL A 611 42.55 -4.20 31.61
N PRO A 612 43.87 -3.96 31.72
CA PRO A 612 44.65 -4.27 32.92
C PRO A 612 44.15 -3.49 34.14
N ASP A 613 44.14 -4.12 35.33
CA ASP A 613 43.56 -3.52 36.54
C ASP A 613 44.29 -2.22 36.97
N ASN A 614 45.60 -2.12 36.70
CA ASN A 614 46.41 -0.91 36.95
C ASN A 614 46.12 0.26 35.99
N LEU A 615 45.40 0.01 34.89
CA LEU A 615 44.98 1.04 33.93
C LEU A 615 43.45 1.23 33.92
N ALA A 616 42.72 0.50 34.75
CA ALA A 616 41.26 0.55 34.80
C ALA A 616 40.76 1.98 35.06
N GLU A 617 41.36 2.66 36.04
CA GLU A 617 40.98 4.03 36.40
C GLU A 617 41.10 5.00 35.23
N THR A 618 42.25 5.01 34.55
CA THR A 618 42.48 5.86 33.39
C THR A 618 41.56 5.50 32.22
N ASN A 619 41.28 4.21 32.00
CA ASN A 619 40.45 3.76 30.87
C ASN A 619 38.97 4.13 31.03
N TYR A 620 38.35 3.89 32.19
CA TYR A 620 36.97 4.32 32.41
C TYR A 620 36.84 5.83 32.39
N HIS A 621 37.84 6.53 32.94
CA HIS A 621 37.88 8.00 32.88
C HIS A 621 37.91 8.51 31.44
N MET A 622 38.83 7.98 30.61
CA MET A 622 38.95 8.36 29.20
C MET A 622 37.72 7.97 28.38
N LEU A 623 37.10 6.83 28.68
CA LEU A 623 35.84 6.42 28.07
C LEU A 623 34.72 7.42 28.38
N MET A 624 34.55 7.79 29.65
CA MET A 624 33.53 8.77 30.07
C MET A 624 33.78 10.16 29.48
N VAL A 625 35.03 10.63 29.47
CA VAL A 625 35.39 11.89 28.81
C VAL A 625 35.12 11.81 27.30
N GLY A 626 35.41 10.68 26.67
CA GLY A 626 35.10 10.44 25.25
C GLY A 626 33.60 10.48 24.95
N ILE A 627 32.79 9.81 25.76
CA ILE A 627 31.32 9.83 25.67
C ILE A 627 30.77 11.26 25.82
N LEU A 628 31.36 12.07 26.70
CA LEU A 628 30.82 13.39 27.04
C LEU A 628 31.44 14.54 26.23
N SER A 629 32.52 14.30 25.48
CA SER A 629 33.24 15.31 24.69
C SER A 629 32.37 16.09 23.68
N PRO A 630 31.35 15.46 23.02
CA PRO A 630 30.49 16.19 22.08
C PRO A 630 29.72 17.37 22.68
N VAL A 631 29.61 17.47 24.00
CA VAL A 631 28.97 18.63 24.67
C VAL A 631 29.62 19.97 24.31
N ARG A 632 30.89 19.95 23.88
CA ARG A 632 31.60 21.15 23.39
C ARG A 632 30.94 21.75 22.14
N TYR A 633 30.29 20.94 21.30
CA TYR A 633 29.53 21.43 20.13
C TYR A 633 28.21 22.11 20.52
N HIS A 634 27.77 21.95 21.77
CA HIS A 634 26.53 22.53 22.31
C HIS A 634 26.78 23.72 23.24
N ASN A 635 27.95 24.37 23.14
CA ASN A 635 28.36 25.52 23.95
C ASN A 635 28.53 25.23 25.46
N TYR A 636 29.01 24.05 25.84
CA TYR A 636 29.44 23.75 27.21
C TYR A 636 30.96 23.54 27.31
N GLU A 637 31.53 23.84 28.47
CA GLU A 637 32.87 23.41 28.87
C GLU A 637 32.79 22.01 29.48
N LEU A 638 33.55 21.07 28.91
CA LEU A 638 33.89 19.82 29.58
C LEU A 638 35.25 19.96 30.25
N SER A 639 35.29 19.79 31.56
CA SER A 639 36.51 19.72 32.36
C SER A 639 36.54 18.38 33.10
N SER A 640 37.72 17.79 33.23
CA SER A 640 37.91 16.57 34.01
C SER A 640 39.14 16.74 34.88
N ASN A 641 39.17 16.07 36.03
CA ASN A 641 40.38 15.97 36.85
C ASN A 641 40.96 17.31 37.34
N ARG A 642 40.12 18.34 37.52
CA ARG A 642 40.53 19.65 38.05
C ARG A 642 40.13 19.81 39.51
N GLU A 643 40.84 20.68 40.21
CA GLU A 643 40.55 21.04 41.60
C GLU A 643 39.25 21.86 41.68
N ALA A 644 38.40 21.51 42.65
CA ALA A 644 37.25 22.31 43.06
C ALA A 644 36.92 22.01 44.53
N GLY A 645 36.54 23.05 45.29
CA GLY A 645 36.27 22.91 46.71
C GLY A 645 37.50 22.38 47.46
N GLU A 646 37.36 21.23 48.12
CA GLU A 646 38.41 20.59 48.94
C GLU A 646 38.95 19.30 48.31
N GLY A 647 38.83 19.14 46.99
CA GLY A 647 39.32 17.95 46.29
C GLY A 647 39.33 18.11 44.76
N ARG A 648 39.28 16.97 44.07
CA ARG A 648 39.30 16.87 42.60
C ARG A 648 38.09 16.05 42.14
N PHE A 649 37.30 16.64 41.26
CA PHE A 649 36.19 15.94 40.61
C PHE A 649 36.69 15.15 39.39
N ASP A 650 35.98 14.09 39.02
CA ASP A 650 36.30 13.31 37.84
C ASP A 650 35.81 14.04 36.58
N VAL A 651 34.52 14.37 36.49
CA VAL A 651 33.96 15.08 35.32
C VAL A 651 33.05 16.23 35.75
N ARG A 652 33.18 17.37 35.07
CA ARG A 652 32.32 18.55 35.21
C ARG A 652 31.99 19.15 33.85
N ILE A 653 30.70 19.39 33.61
CA ILE A 653 30.16 20.05 32.43
C ILE A 653 29.40 21.30 32.87
N VAL A 654 29.77 22.46 32.31
CA VAL A 654 29.11 23.75 32.61
C VAL A 654 28.87 24.54 31.32
N PRO A 655 27.78 25.33 31.19
CA PRO A 655 27.57 26.22 30.06
C PRO A 655 28.71 27.24 29.87
N ASN A 656 29.20 27.42 28.64
CA ASN A 656 30.19 28.46 28.29
C ASN A 656 29.55 29.84 28.04
N THR A 657 28.29 29.86 27.64
CA THR A 657 27.55 31.09 27.30
C THR A 657 26.11 30.98 27.79
N GLU A 658 25.39 32.10 27.84
CA GLU A 658 23.95 32.12 28.15
C GLU A 658 23.07 31.52 27.02
N LYS A 659 23.66 31.21 25.85
CA LYS A 659 22.96 30.61 24.69
C LYS A 659 23.22 29.10 24.60
N VAL A 660 22.75 28.35 25.59
CA VAL A 660 22.75 26.87 25.60
C VAL A 660 21.34 26.31 25.48
N ILE A 661 21.24 25.06 25.01
CA ILE A 661 19.96 24.37 24.79
C ILE A 661 19.25 24.09 26.13
N TYR A 662 20.02 23.72 27.16
CA TYR A 662 19.53 23.50 28.52
C TYR A 662 20.43 24.20 29.54
N GLU A 663 19.87 25.06 30.39
CA GLU A 663 20.67 25.77 31.41
C GLU A 663 20.97 24.87 32.64
N VAL A 664 21.73 23.80 32.40
CA VAL A 664 22.06 22.76 33.39
C VAL A 664 23.56 22.52 33.45
N SER A 665 24.09 22.30 34.65
CA SER A 665 25.45 21.82 34.86
C SER A 665 25.44 20.36 35.28
N ILE A 666 26.52 19.62 35.02
CA ILE A 666 26.65 18.20 35.39
C ILE A 666 27.95 17.99 36.16
N LEU A 667 27.90 17.24 37.26
CA LEU A 667 29.04 16.79 38.04
C LEU A 667 29.03 15.27 38.19
N MET A 668 30.19 14.64 38.06
CA MET A 668 30.34 13.20 38.25
C MET A 668 31.56 12.86 39.11
N ASP A 669 31.41 11.83 39.96
CA ASP A 669 32.48 11.19 40.74
C ASP A 669 32.44 9.68 40.51
N PHE A 670 33.60 9.07 40.32
CA PHE A 670 33.77 7.67 39.92
C PHE A 670 34.43 6.86 41.04
N LYS A 671 33.99 5.60 41.20
CA LYS A 671 34.66 4.59 42.03
C LYS A 671 34.97 3.36 41.19
N ILE A 672 36.24 3.00 41.14
CA ILE A 672 36.72 1.94 40.26
C ILE A 672 37.32 0.84 41.12
N TYR A 673 36.87 -0.39 40.90
CA TYR A 673 37.28 -1.55 41.69
C TYR A 673 37.89 -2.64 40.80
N ASP A 674 38.89 -3.32 41.36
CA ASP A 674 39.50 -4.51 40.74
C ASP A 674 38.43 -5.57 40.46
N LYS A 675 38.50 -6.16 39.27
CA LYS A 675 37.60 -7.23 38.81
C LYS A 675 37.61 -8.47 39.72
N LYS A 676 38.71 -8.73 40.44
CA LYS A 676 38.86 -9.87 41.37
C LYS A 676 38.21 -9.63 42.73
N LYS A 677 37.87 -8.39 43.08
CA LYS A 677 37.31 -8.04 44.39
C LYS A 677 35.85 -8.53 44.49
N LYS A 678 35.60 -9.55 45.31
CA LYS A 678 34.27 -10.11 45.53
C LYS A 678 33.47 -9.28 46.57
N ASN A 679 32.14 -9.41 46.53
CA ASN A 679 31.20 -8.82 47.50
C ASN A 679 31.20 -7.29 47.58
N ILE A 680 31.30 -6.60 46.44
CA ILE A 680 31.11 -5.15 46.37
C ILE A 680 29.62 -4.84 46.26
N ASP A 681 29.10 -4.11 47.23
CA ASP A 681 27.81 -3.45 47.15
C ASP A 681 27.95 -2.17 46.31
N MET A 682 27.71 -2.31 44.99
CA MET A 682 27.89 -1.21 44.04
C MET A 682 26.93 -0.05 44.26
N GLU A 683 25.74 -0.31 44.81
CA GLU A 683 24.76 0.74 45.13
C GLU A 683 25.26 1.61 46.28
N LYS A 684 25.72 0.98 47.37
CA LYS A 684 26.34 1.71 48.50
C LYS A 684 27.55 2.52 48.04
N LYS A 685 28.37 1.97 47.14
CA LYS A 685 29.55 2.66 46.61
C LYS A 685 29.21 3.81 45.65
N ALA A 686 28.14 3.69 44.88
CA ALA A 686 27.65 4.79 44.05
C ALA A 686 27.10 5.93 44.91
N LYS A 687 26.45 5.59 46.03
CA LYS A 687 26.00 6.56 47.02
C LYS A 687 27.18 7.29 47.68
N GLU A 688 28.23 6.58 48.09
CA GLU A 688 29.46 7.20 48.62
C GLU A 688 30.08 8.18 47.60
N ALA A 689 30.12 7.83 46.31
CA ALA A 689 30.60 8.72 45.25
C ALA A 689 29.71 9.97 45.09
N LEU A 690 28.39 9.80 45.13
CA LEU A 690 27.43 10.90 45.03
C LEU A 690 27.47 11.84 46.24
N ASP A 691 27.66 11.30 47.44
CA ASP A 691 27.78 12.07 48.68
C ASP A 691 29.10 12.84 48.74
N GLN A 692 30.19 12.26 48.20
CA GLN A 692 31.50 12.91 48.10
C GLN A 692 31.44 14.25 47.34
N ILE A 693 30.61 14.35 46.29
CA ILE A 693 30.42 15.61 45.52
C ILE A 693 29.96 16.75 46.45
N LYS A 694 29.08 16.44 47.41
CA LYS A 694 28.58 17.40 48.39
C LYS A 694 29.61 17.69 49.48
N GLU A 695 30.20 16.65 50.07
CA GLU A 695 31.18 16.77 51.17
C GLU A 695 32.41 17.57 50.77
N LYS A 696 32.95 17.31 49.56
CA LYS A 696 34.12 17.99 49.01
C LYS A 696 33.82 19.34 48.36
N LYS A 697 32.57 19.81 48.42
CA LYS A 697 32.11 21.11 47.90
C LYS A 697 32.42 21.32 46.41
N TYR A 698 32.29 20.28 45.59
CA TYR A 698 32.55 20.35 44.14
C TYR A 698 31.59 21.27 43.36
N ARG A 699 30.48 21.65 43.99
CA ARG A 699 29.49 22.63 43.47
C ARG A 699 30.05 24.06 43.36
N THR A 700 31.20 24.33 43.96
CA THR A 700 31.81 25.67 43.98
C THR A 700 32.07 26.17 42.55
N GLY A 701 31.62 27.40 42.25
CA GLY A 701 31.78 28.02 40.94
C GLY A 701 30.71 27.69 39.90
N ILE A 702 29.73 26.83 40.22
CA ILE A 702 28.59 26.55 39.34
C ILE A 702 27.59 27.72 39.39
N ARG A 703 27.27 28.25 38.21
CA ARG A 703 26.39 29.43 38.04
C ARG A 703 24.97 29.10 37.60
N THR A 704 24.72 27.89 37.08
CA THR A 704 23.40 27.48 36.60
C THR A 704 22.39 27.35 37.75
N THR A 705 21.11 27.44 37.41
CA THR A 705 20.01 27.22 38.36
C THR A 705 19.67 25.74 38.55
N LYS A 706 20.07 24.87 37.60
CA LYS A 706 19.93 23.41 37.67
C LYS A 706 21.28 22.70 37.64
N LEU A 707 21.39 21.60 38.39
CA LEU A 707 22.58 20.77 38.50
C LEU A 707 22.21 19.29 38.55
N VAL A 708 22.86 18.47 37.72
CA VAL A 708 22.81 17.01 37.78
C VAL A 708 24.08 16.52 38.46
N GLU A 709 23.93 15.61 39.44
CA GLU A 709 25.05 14.93 40.09
C GLU A 709 24.96 13.42 39.85
N CYS A 710 26.07 12.78 39.51
CA CYS A 710 26.16 11.34 39.31
C CYS A 710 27.32 10.72 40.10
N GLY A 711 27.03 9.71 40.92
CA GLY A 711 28.02 8.80 41.47
C GLY A 711 28.03 7.52 40.64
N ILE A 712 29.18 7.16 40.07
CA ILE A 712 29.30 6.00 39.17
C ILE A 712 30.32 5.01 39.70
N VAL A 713 29.96 3.74 39.73
CA VAL A 713 30.85 2.64 40.13
C VAL A 713 31.14 1.77 38.92
N PHE A 714 32.42 1.43 38.71
CA PHE A 714 32.86 0.50 37.68
C PHE A 714 33.60 -0.69 38.30
N GLN A 715 33.29 -1.89 37.81
CA GLN A 715 34.01 -3.12 38.14
C GLN A 715 33.99 -4.10 36.95
N GLY A 716 35.08 -4.15 36.19
CA GLY A 716 35.15 -4.97 34.98
C GLY A 716 34.04 -4.60 33.99
N LYS A 717 33.21 -5.55 33.58
CA LYS A 717 32.06 -5.25 32.70
C LYS A 717 30.83 -4.70 33.41
N ARG A 718 30.87 -4.55 34.73
CA ARG A 718 29.72 -4.08 35.52
C ARG A 718 29.87 -2.60 35.83
N ALA A 719 28.77 -1.87 35.72
CA ALA A 719 28.68 -0.52 36.24
C ALA A 719 27.37 -0.33 37.02
N TYR A 720 27.37 0.64 37.93
CA TYR A 720 26.17 1.08 38.65
C TYR A 720 26.19 2.59 38.76
N VAL A 721 25.05 3.22 38.53
CA VAL A 721 24.91 4.69 38.54
C VAL A 721 23.85 5.07 39.56
N LEU A 722 24.19 6.04 40.40
CA LEU A 722 23.22 6.75 41.22
C LEU A 722 23.31 8.24 40.91
N SER A 723 22.18 8.88 40.67
CA SER A 723 22.15 10.28 40.27
C SER A 723 21.00 11.05 40.90
N ARG A 724 21.10 12.38 40.94
CA ARG A 724 20.05 13.29 41.43
C ARG A 724 20.05 14.61 40.66
N VAL A 725 18.89 15.25 40.60
CA VAL A 725 18.71 16.60 40.06
C VAL A 725 18.56 17.58 41.22
N LEU A 726 19.28 18.68 41.16
CA LEU A 726 19.22 19.76 42.14
C LEU A 726 18.82 21.07 41.45
N HIS A 727 18.01 21.87 42.14
CA HIS A 727 17.69 23.23 41.75
C HIS A 727 18.17 24.21 42.82
N LYS A 728 18.59 25.39 42.37
CA LYS A 728 19.11 26.44 43.24
C LYS A 728 17.96 27.30 43.78
N LYS A 729 17.78 27.34 45.10
CA LYS A 729 16.86 28.24 45.83
C LYS A 729 17.69 29.16 46.72
N GLY A 730 17.88 30.41 46.28
CA GLY A 730 18.84 31.33 46.92
C GLY A 730 20.27 30.80 46.78
N ASP A 731 20.97 30.65 47.91
CA ASP A 731 22.32 30.08 47.96
C ASP A 731 22.35 28.57 48.25
N GLN A 732 21.18 27.92 48.38
CA GLN A 732 21.08 26.50 48.70
C GLN A 732 20.63 25.66 47.50
N TRP A 733 21.22 24.46 47.39
CA TRP A 733 20.82 23.44 46.42
C TRP A 733 19.79 22.51 47.06
N VAL A 734 18.62 22.39 46.44
CA VAL A 734 17.52 21.53 46.90
C VAL A 734 17.30 20.43 45.87
N GLU A 735 17.15 19.20 46.33
CA GLU A 735 16.91 18.04 45.47
C GLU A 735 15.49 18.05 44.91
N GLU A 736 15.36 17.81 43.60
CA GLU A 736 14.08 17.57 42.94
C GLU A 736 13.69 16.11 43.16
N ALA A 737 12.40 15.85 43.43
CA ALA A 737 11.90 14.49 43.52
C ALA A 737 12.06 13.81 42.14
N LYS A 738 12.63 12.60 42.12
CA LYS A 738 12.87 11.81 40.91
C LYS A 738 11.58 11.44 40.17
#